data_AF-A0A5C6NDM6-F1
#
_entry.id   AF-A0A5C6NDM6-F1
#
_cell.length_a   1.000
_cell.length_b   1.000
_cell.length_c   1.000
_cell.angle_alpha   90.00
_cell.angle_beta   90.00
_cell.angle_gamma   90.00
#
_symmetry.space_group_name_H-M   'P 1'
#
loop_
_entity.id
_entity.type
_entity.pdbx_description
1 polymer ?
#
loop_
_entity_poly.entity_id
_entity_poly.type
_entity_poly.pdbx_seq_one_letter_code
_entity_poly.pdbx_strand_id
1 'polypeptide(L)'
;MEDLESSEEQMSKGWKELEDKREIVLLKEAEKAQLICVPDQILKEAQRKHFKKEVALKKSEALSAEIAEMEKRAKDAGLRNSSLRSKTEELNEESEALRAQVEVGHAKHRELLRELDLRKEEKVELLGNRGLLEMKLQSIMSDRKQLHKTHSVQLREKNRQMQTLMRMERMLATATERLERTRSIYNELQAQLDAVPKRDSSIQQRMELQREVDALKVSLEKQLLVAEEESQKQQHYGMVQELLRHSNNLSEELQNLRCLTKIKAEERGQKHRELLRAQRLNQHVQQELLEKDLIIADHNKLNATLQSRLSQYCKLSHMVTEEKNKYVRLKQMTVQTVSELKEQLKVQENEAEIQRSLVVSKDRSLTKAHVKINNSSKTRDKLRNDISKMALKCRQISQDFEDNELELARLGQMIKLHQDALTDTNGDLETARQRRNFLGLQLLEQEEVLLSYTNELSARDAAIAERNMELETAEKEARDLRLAIREEKRQIDLRKKEVLQEKWLEGEIATLQIELAEALDKTFASLNQPADYKELKGKDPSSVELLHKIEQLEGNLAERERQVLERQLLLDQVTRLSEPLGERVESCQQHRLSLAKKLNEVRTNIMDTNHRLMVLAAEFSIKQATTLSLQQEIKEKEHQVDRCREQQEQGLPPCPEIEEEWRRMLRDKRRRQRDKEERERMVEEDEWNQLPDGDYTTAEPRPNAYIPQTDLLPLPRPYGAQAPFRPSQAGANIRHIRKPALKSVEM
;
A
#
# COMPACT_ATOMS: atom_id res chain seq x y z
N MET A 1 -129.02 16.63 97.76
CA MET A 1 -129.09 17.34 96.47
C MET A 1 -127.67 17.71 96.05
N GLU A 2 -126.73 16.75 96.13
CA GLU A 2 -125.29 17.03 95.91
C GLU A 2 -124.63 15.87 95.12
N ASP A 3 -125.17 14.65 95.19
CA ASP A 3 -124.58 13.46 94.57
C ASP A 3 -124.71 13.38 93.03
N LEU A 4 -125.52 14.22 92.39
CA LEU A 4 -125.74 14.19 90.94
C LEU A 4 -124.66 14.96 90.14
N GLU A 5 -124.21 16.10 90.63
CA GLU A 5 -123.34 17.01 89.86
C GLU A 5 -121.92 16.43 89.64
N SER A 6 -121.42 15.64 90.60
CA SER A 6 -120.09 15.01 90.49
C SER A 6 -119.99 13.94 89.39
N SER A 7 -121.11 13.38 88.93
CA SER A 7 -121.16 12.33 87.91
C SER A 7 -120.95 12.88 86.50
N GLU A 8 -121.55 14.04 86.19
CA GLU A 8 -121.47 14.65 84.85
C GLU A 8 -120.07 15.19 84.54
N GLU A 9 -119.37 15.75 85.54
CA GLU A 9 -117.98 16.20 85.39
C GLU A 9 -117.02 15.06 85.00
N GLN A 10 -117.18 13.86 85.58
CA GLN A 10 -116.31 12.72 85.29
C GLN A 10 -116.49 12.23 83.85
N MET A 11 -117.73 12.15 83.38
CA MET A 11 -118.03 11.77 81.99
C MET A 11 -117.46 12.78 80.99
N SER A 12 -117.57 14.09 81.26
CA SER A 12 -117.04 15.15 80.38
C SER A 12 -115.52 15.10 80.23
N LYS A 13 -114.79 14.75 81.31
CA LYS A 13 -113.33 14.53 81.29
C LYS A 13 -112.96 13.28 80.47
N GLY A 14 -113.68 12.17 80.64
CA GLY A 14 -113.45 10.91 79.92
C GLY A 14 -113.62 11.02 78.40
N TRP A 15 -114.56 11.84 77.91
CA TRP A 15 -114.75 12.05 76.47
C TRP A 15 -113.60 12.80 75.81
N LYS A 16 -113.03 13.83 76.44
CA LYS A 16 -111.89 14.59 75.88
C LYS A 16 -110.66 13.71 75.75
N GLU A 17 -110.35 12.94 76.79
CA GLU A 17 -109.25 11.97 76.77
C GLU A 17 -109.38 10.89 75.67
N LEU A 18 -110.59 10.62 75.16
CA LEU A 18 -110.81 9.66 74.07
C LEU A 18 -110.59 10.28 72.69
N GLU A 19 -110.90 11.56 72.49
CA GLU A 19 -110.69 12.25 71.22
C GLU A 19 -109.20 12.57 71.02
N ASP A 20 -108.49 13.05 72.04
CA ASP A 20 -107.04 13.28 72.01
C ASP A 20 -106.27 12.01 71.60
N LYS A 21 -106.71 10.83 72.11
CA LYS A 21 -106.12 9.52 71.78
C LYS A 21 -106.42 9.08 70.35
N ARG A 22 -107.50 9.56 69.71
CA ARG A 22 -107.82 9.27 68.30
C ARG A 22 -106.97 10.09 67.34
N GLU A 23 -106.76 11.37 67.61
CA GLU A 23 -105.90 12.22 66.76
C GLU A 23 -104.45 11.70 66.73
N ILE A 24 -103.92 11.26 67.88
CA ILE A 24 -102.59 10.63 67.97
C ILE A 24 -102.48 9.35 67.13
N VAL A 25 -103.53 8.51 67.09
CA VAL A 25 -103.54 7.30 66.25
C VAL A 25 -103.52 7.65 64.77
N LEU A 26 -104.36 8.59 64.32
CA LEU A 26 -104.42 9.00 62.91
C LEU A 26 -103.08 9.57 62.41
N LEU A 27 -102.39 10.36 63.24
CA LEU A 27 -101.03 10.84 62.92
C LEU A 27 -100.01 9.69 62.81
N LYS A 28 -100.08 8.70 63.72
CA LYS A 28 -99.17 7.53 63.68
C LYS A 28 -99.45 6.59 62.52
N GLU A 29 -100.70 6.48 62.08
CA GLU A 29 -101.05 5.73 60.86
C GLU A 29 -100.59 6.44 59.59
N ALA A 30 -100.66 7.78 59.54
CA ALA A 30 -100.12 8.57 58.44
C ALA A 30 -98.58 8.47 58.32
N GLU A 31 -97.85 8.58 59.44
CA GLU A 31 -96.39 8.34 59.48
C GLU A 31 -96.03 6.92 58.99
N LYS A 32 -96.76 5.90 59.48
CA LYS A 32 -96.56 4.51 59.11
C LYS A 32 -96.81 4.27 57.61
N ALA A 33 -97.85 4.87 57.04
CA ALA A 33 -98.16 4.77 55.62
C ALA A 33 -97.05 5.38 54.73
N GLN A 34 -96.45 6.50 55.15
CA GLN A 34 -95.32 7.10 54.44
C GLN A 34 -94.07 6.21 54.52
N LEU A 35 -93.74 5.69 55.71
CA LEU A 35 -92.57 4.84 55.93
C LEU A 35 -92.61 3.51 55.16
N ILE A 36 -93.80 2.93 54.92
CA ILE A 36 -93.96 1.70 54.12
C ILE A 36 -93.54 1.90 52.65
N CYS A 37 -93.69 3.11 52.10
CA CYS A 37 -93.37 3.40 50.69
C CYS A 37 -91.88 3.71 50.43
N VAL A 38 -91.10 4.04 51.46
CA VAL A 38 -89.69 4.46 51.31
C VAL A 38 -88.76 3.31 50.84
N PRO A 39 -88.81 2.07 51.40
CA PRO A 39 -87.97 0.96 50.95
C PRO A 39 -88.13 0.67 49.46
N ASP A 40 -89.37 0.71 48.97
CA ASP A 40 -89.73 0.38 47.59
C ASP A 40 -89.15 1.38 46.57
N GLN A 41 -89.09 2.66 46.96
CA GLN A 41 -88.44 3.72 46.18
C GLN A 41 -86.91 3.55 46.18
N ILE A 42 -86.31 3.27 47.34
CA ILE A 42 -84.87 2.99 47.47
C ILE A 42 -84.47 1.77 46.62
N LEU A 43 -85.28 0.72 46.61
CA LEU A 43 -85.01 -0.52 45.87
C LEU A 43 -85.11 -0.28 44.35
N LYS A 44 -86.11 0.47 43.88
CA LYS A 44 -86.24 0.90 42.48
C LYS A 44 -85.08 1.83 42.05
N GLU A 45 -84.60 2.70 42.93
CA GLU A 45 -83.39 3.49 42.67
C GLU A 45 -82.12 2.65 42.64
N ALA A 46 -81.97 1.69 43.56
CA ALA A 46 -80.82 0.79 43.61
C ALA A 46 -80.73 -0.06 42.34
N GLN A 47 -81.86 -0.60 41.84
CA GLN A 47 -81.93 -1.30 40.56
C GLN A 47 -81.56 -0.39 39.38
N ARG A 48 -82.07 0.86 39.34
CA ARG A 48 -81.70 1.84 38.31
C ARG A 48 -80.21 2.22 38.36
N LYS A 49 -79.62 2.30 39.55
CA LYS A 49 -78.18 2.54 39.76
C LYS A 49 -77.36 1.31 39.35
N HIS A 50 -77.83 0.09 39.63
CA HIS A 50 -77.20 -1.17 39.22
C HIS A 50 -77.16 -1.31 37.70
N PHE A 51 -78.30 -1.17 37.02
CA PHE A 51 -78.37 -1.26 35.56
C PHE A 51 -77.48 -0.21 34.88
N LYS A 52 -77.45 1.03 35.39
CA LYS A 52 -76.51 2.07 34.92
C LYS A 52 -75.05 1.67 35.15
N LYS A 53 -74.71 1.05 36.28
CA LYS A 53 -73.37 0.52 36.58
C LYS A 53 -72.98 -0.62 35.64
N GLU A 54 -73.88 -1.55 35.34
CA GLU A 54 -73.62 -2.66 34.38
C GLU A 54 -73.43 -2.16 32.95
N VAL A 55 -74.24 -1.20 32.51
CA VAL A 55 -74.07 -0.55 31.19
C VAL A 55 -72.76 0.25 31.13
N ALA A 56 -72.35 0.89 32.24
CA ALA A 56 -71.05 1.56 32.33
C ALA A 56 -69.87 0.57 32.34
N LEU A 57 -69.98 -0.55 33.06
CA LEU A 57 -68.97 -1.62 33.08
C LEU A 57 -68.79 -2.22 31.69
N LYS A 58 -69.86 -2.64 31.01
CA LYS A 58 -69.78 -3.18 29.64
C LYS A 58 -69.19 -2.19 28.63
N LYS A 59 -69.42 -0.89 28.81
CA LYS A 59 -68.74 0.15 28.02
C LYS A 59 -67.26 0.31 28.37
N SER A 60 -66.91 0.23 29.66
CA SER A 60 -65.51 0.25 30.12
C SER A 60 -64.72 -0.98 29.63
N GLU A 61 -65.36 -2.15 29.62
CA GLU A 61 -64.82 -3.40 29.10
C GLU A 61 -64.58 -3.30 27.59
N ALA A 62 -65.57 -2.85 26.81
CA ALA A 62 -65.44 -2.61 25.38
C ALA A 62 -64.32 -1.61 25.05
N LEU A 63 -64.27 -0.46 25.73
CA LEU A 63 -63.20 0.53 25.56
C LEU A 63 -61.83 -0.03 25.96
N SER A 64 -61.73 -0.87 26.99
CA SER A 64 -60.48 -1.52 27.38
C SER A 64 -59.98 -2.52 26.32
N ALA A 65 -60.91 -3.22 25.64
CA ALA A 65 -60.58 -4.11 24.53
C ALA A 65 -60.13 -3.32 23.28
N GLU A 66 -60.80 -2.21 22.95
CA GLU A 66 -60.37 -1.30 21.88
C GLU A 66 -58.98 -0.70 22.17
N ILE A 67 -58.71 -0.29 23.41
CA ILE A 67 -57.39 0.19 23.85
C ILE A 67 -56.35 -0.92 23.70
N ALA A 68 -56.63 -2.15 24.12
CA ALA A 68 -55.72 -3.28 23.98
C ALA A 68 -55.41 -3.64 22.51
N GLU A 69 -56.41 -3.58 21.61
CA GLU A 69 -56.18 -3.72 20.18
C GLU A 69 -55.30 -2.58 19.62
N MET A 70 -55.57 -1.34 20.01
CA MET A 70 -54.82 -0.17 19.53
C MET A 70 -53.38 -0.15 20.06
N GLU A 71 -53.16 -0.57 21.31
CA GLU A 71 -51.83 -0.85 21.84
C GLU A 71 -51.10 -1.91 21.03
N LYS A 72 -51.77 -3.02 20.69
CA LYS A 72 -51.17 -4.09 19.88
C LYS A 72 -50.80 -3.58 18.48
N ARG A 73 -51.71 -2.85 17.82
CA ARG A 73 -51.46 -2.19 16.53
C ARG A 73 -50.29 -1.20 16.62
N ALA A 74 -50.16 -0.44 17.71
CA ALA A 74 -49.05 0.48 17.94
C ALA A 74 -47.71 -0.25 18.18
N LYS A 75 -47.71 -1.36 18.93
CA LYS A 75 -46.54 -2.24 19.14
C LYS A 75 -46.09 -2.87 17.82
N ASP A 76 -47.02 -3.42 17.04
CA ASP A 76 -46.75 -3.99 15.71
C ASP A 76 -46.22 -2.94 14.71
N ALA A 77 -46.78 -1.73 14.73
CA ALA A 77 -46.30 -0.60 13.94
C ALA A 77 -44.91 -0.11 14.39
N GLY A 78 -44.64 -0.12 15.70
CA GLY A 78 -43.32 0.18 16.28
C GLY A 78 -42.24 -0.79 15.77
N LEU A 79 -42.52 -2.10 15.84
CA LEU A 79 -41.62 -3.15 15.34
C LEU A 79 -41.37 -3.05 13.83
N ARG A 80 -42.41 -2.74 13.05
CA ARG A 80 -42.27 -2.47 11.60
C ARG A 80 -41.41 -1.24 11.35
N ASN A 81 -41.62 -0.15 12.08
CA ASN A 81 -40.83 1.08 11.96
C ASN A 81 -39.36 0.89 12.35
N SER A 82 -39.05 0.11 13.39
CA SER A 82 -37.65 -0.22 13.73
C SER A 82 -37.00 -1.12 12.67
N SER A 83 -37.72 -2.11 12.13
CA SER A 83 -37.21 -2.94 11.03
C SER A 83 -36.97 -2.15 9.74
N LEU A 84 -37.85 -1.19 9.42
CA LEU A 84 -37.67 -0.28 8.30
C LEU A 84 -36.49 0.67 8.51
N ARG A 85 -36.28 1.18 9.73
CA ARG A 85 -35.12 2.02 10.08
C ARG A 85 -33.80 1.30 9.86
N SER A 86 -33.66 0.08 10.42
CA SER A 86 -32.49 -0.80 10.18
C SER A 86 -32.20 -0.93 8.69
N LYS A 87 -33.21 -1.27 7.88
CA LYS A 87 -33.06 -1.39 6.42
C LYS A 87 -32.71 -0.08 5.71
N THR A 88 -33.20 1.07 6.17
CA THR A 88 -32.78 2.37 5.61
C THR A 88 -31.38 2.79 6.06
N GLU A 89 -30.92 2.33 7.22
CA GLU A 89 -29.55 2.53 7.71
C GLU A 89 -28.59 1.63 6.91
N GLU A 90 -28.89 0.33 6.76
CA GLU A 90 -28.21 -0.63 5.89
C GLU A 90 -28.08 -0.12 4.45
N LEU A 91 -29.18 0.32 3.82
CA LEU A 91 -29.18 0.86 2.45
C LEU A 91 -28.42 2.20 2.32
N ASN A 92 -28.35 3.00 3.40
CA ASN A 92 -27.53 4.21 3.41
C ASN A 92 -26.04 3.86 3.48
N GLU A 93 -25.63 2.89 4.31
CA GLU A 93 -24.25 2.40 4.39
C GLU A 93 -23.79 1.82 3.03
N GLU A 94 -24.62 1.01 2.36
CA GLU A 94 -24.35 0.53 1.00
C GLU A 94 -24.23 1.69 -0.01
N SER A 95 -25.12 2.67 0.07
CA SER A 95 -25.12 3.87 -0.80
C SER A 95 -23.90 4.76 -0.59
N GLU A 96 -23.38 4.86 0.64
CA GLU A 96 -22.14 5.59 0.96
C GLU A 96 -20.89 4.81 0.53
N ALA A 97 -20.87 3.49 0.72
CA ALA A 97 -19.79 2.62 0.24
C ALA A 97 -19.66 2.68 -1.30
N LEU A 98 -20.77 2.62 -2.02
CA LEU A 98 -20.81 2.78 -3.48
C LEU A 98 -20.35 4.18 -3.92
N ARG A 99 -20.78 5.25 -3.23
CA ARG A 99 -20.32 6.62 -3.51
C ARG A 99 -18.81 6.75 -3.30
N ALA A 100 -18.27 6.24 -2.20
CA ALA A 100 -16.82 6.24 -1.95
C ALA A 100 -16.04 5.46 -3.02
N GLN A 101 -16.56 4.33 -3.50
CA GLN A 101 -15.95 3.56 -4.59
C GLN A 101 -15.93 4.34 -5.92
N VAL A 102 -17.02 5.05 -6.25
CA VAL A 102 -17.11 5.95 -7.41
C VAL A 102 -16.16 7.14 -7.28
N GLU A 103 -16.04 7.76 -6.10
CA GLU A 103 -15.08 8.85 -5.86
C GLU A 103 -13.62 8.41 -6.02
N VAL A 104 -13.26 7.21 -5.56
CA VAL A 104 -11.94 6.60 -5.80
C VAL A 104 -11.72 6.32 -7.29
N GLY A 105 -12.75 5.89 -8.03
CA GLY A 105 -12.71 5.77 -9.49
C GLY A 105 -12.45 7.12 -10.18
N HIS A 106 -13.19 8.16 -9.81
CA HIS A 106 -13.01 9.52 -10.33
C HIS A 106 -11.67 10.15 -9.92
N ALA A 107 -11.11 9.81 -8.76
CA ALA A 107 -9.76 10.21 -8.36
C ALA A 107 -8.71 9.62 -9.30
N LYS A 108 -8.73 8.29 -9.50
CA LYS A 108 -7.82 7.57 -10.43
C LYS A 108 -7.95 8.04 -11.88
N HIS A 109 -9.17 8.30 -12.35
CA HIS A 109 -9.36 8.82 -13.72
C HIS A 109 -8.75 10.22 -13.90
N ARG A 110 -8.89 11.12 -12.91
CA ARG A 110 -8.24 12.44 -12.91
C ARG A 110 -6.72 12.37 -12.76
N GLU A 111 -6.20 11.33 -12.12
CA GLU A 111 -4.76 11.05 -12.02
C GLU A 111 -4.19 10.61 -13.37
N LEU A 112 -4.81 9.61 -14.01
CA LEU A 112 -4.45 9.14 -15.35
C LEU A 112 -4.54 10.23 -16.42
N LEU A 113 -5.49 11.17 -16.31
CA LEU A 113 -5.56 12.33 -17.20
C LEU A 113 -4.35 13.26 -17.04
N ARG A 114 -3.91 13.55 -15.80
CA ARG A 114 -2.70 14.36 -15.56
C ARG A 114 -1.44 13.65 -16.07
N GLU A 115 -1.31 12.35 -15.84
CA GLU A 115 -0.20 11.58 -16.41
C GLU A 115 -0.18 11.65 -17.94
N LEU A 116 -1.36 11.54 -18.57
CA LEU A 116 -1.51 11.59 -20.02
C LEU A 116 -1.22 12.99 -20.60
N ASP A 117 -1.51 14.06 -19.85
CA ASP A 117 -1.17 15.44 -20.24
C ASP A 117 0.33 15.73 -20.05
N LEU A 118 0.94 15.33 -18.93
CA LEU A 118 2.40 15.39 -18.75
C LEU A 118 3.14 14.63 -19.87
N ARG A 119 2.64 13.45 -20.27
CA ARG A 119 3.19 12.68 -21.41
C ARG A 119 3.03 13.37 -22.77
N LYS A 120 2.10 14.32 -22.92
CA LYS A 120 2.03 15.20 -24.11
C LYS A 120 3.10 16.29 -24.04
N GLU A 121 3.29 16.89 -22.86
CA GLU A 121 4.28 17.95 -22.62
C GLU A 121 5.71 17.41 -22.82
N GLU A 122 6.06 16.29 -22.18
CA GLU A 122 7.30 15.52 -22.42
C GLU A 122 7.54 15.30 -23.93
N LYS A 123 6.50 14.89 -24.67
CA LYS A 123 6.58 14.65 -26.12
C LYS A 123 6.81 15.93 -26.93
N VAL A 124 6.21 17.06 -26.53
CA VAL A 124 6.42 18.37 -27.16
C VAL A 124 7.84 18.87 -26.90
N GLU A 125 8.34 18.74 -25.67
CA GLU A 125 9.73 19.06 -25.33
C GLU A 125 10.73 18.21 -26.12
N LEU A 126 10.52 16.90 -26.20
CA LEU A 126 11.37 16.00 -26.99
C LEU A 126 11.37 16.35 -28.48
N LEU A 127 10.23 16.79 -29.04
CA LEU A 127 10.14 17.28 -30.42
C LEU A 127 10.88 18.62 -30.61
N GLY A 128 10.77 19.55 -29.66
CA GLY A 128 11.53 20.81 -29.66
C GLY A 128 13.03 20.59 -29.56
N ASN A 129 13.46 19.71 -28.65
CA ASN A 129 14.85 19.28 -28.51
C ASN A 129 15.39 18.61 -29.79
N ARG A 130 14.58 17.78 -30.46
CA ARG A 130 14.95 17.19 -31.75
C ARG A 130 15.17 18.27 -32.82
N GLY A 131 14.27 19.25 -32.93
CA GLY A 131 14.42 20.39 -33.84
C GLY A 131 15.69 21.22 -33.56
N LEU A 132 15.99 21.50 -32.29
CA LEU A 132 17.23 22.18 -31.89
C LEU A 132 18.50 21.39 -32.26
N LEU A 133 18.47 20.06 -32.14
CA LEU A 133 19.57 19.19 -32.56
C LEU A 133 19.71 19.12 -34.09
N GLU A 134 18.59 19.06 -34.82
CA GLU A 134 18.57 19.12 -36.29
C GLU A 134 19.18 20.44 -36.80
N MET A 135 18.83 21.59 -36.19
CA MET A 135 19.42 22.90 -36.53
C MET A 135 20.91 22.98 -36.19
N LYS A 136 21.34 22.48 -35.02
CA LYS A 136 22.77 22.39 -34.65
C LYS A 136 23.56 21.54 -35.65
N LEU A 137 23.01 20.40 -36.06
CA LEU A 137 23.61 19.53 -37.07
C LEU A 137 23.72 20.24 -38.43
N GLN A 138 22.71 20.99 -38.85
CA GLN A 138 22.73 21.78 -40.09
C GLN A 138 23.78 22.91 -40.06
N SER A 139 23.99 23.57 -38.91
CA SER A 139 25.11 24.52 -38.74
C SER A 139 26.43 23.80 -38.92
N ILE A 140 26.71 22.76 -38.12
CA ILE A 140 27.98 22.01 -38.16
C ILE A 140 28.27 21.44 -39.56
N MET A 141 27.25 20.97 -40.28
CA MET A 141 27.40 20.53 -41.68
C MET A 141 27.75 21.68 -42.64
N SER A 142 27.25 22.89 -42.38
CA SER A 142 27.53 24.10 -43.16
C SER A 142 28.92 24.65 -42.85
N ASP A 143 29.30 24.69 -41.57
CA ASP A 143 30.62 25.10 -41.10
C ASP A 143 31.69 24.15 -41.65
N ARG A 144 31.46 22.83 -41.61
CA ARG A 144 32.33 21.83 -42.26
C ARG A 144 32.47 22.05 -43.77
N LYS A 145 31.39 22.43 -44.47
CA LYS A 145 31.44 22.77 -45.91
C LYS A 145 32.25 24.05 -46.15
N GLN A 146 32.18 25.05 -45.28
CA GLN A 146 32.97 26.28 -45.37
C GLN A 146 34.46 26.00 -45.11
N LEU A 147 34.78 25.28 -44.03
CA LEU A 147 36.16 24.87 -43.69
C LEU A 147 36.82 24.02 -44.78
N HIS A 148 36.07 23.10 -45.40
CA HIS A 148 36.60 22.33 -46.52
C HIS A 148 36.87 23.22 -47.76
N LYS A 149 36.00 24.20 -48.04
CA LYS A 149 36.23 25.18 -49.11
C LYS A 149 37.47 26.04 -48.84
N THR A 150 37.61 26.63 -47.65
CA THR A 150 38.77 27.49 -47.31
C THR A 150 40.08 26.71 -47.32
N HIS A 151 40.11 25.49 -46.76
CA HIS A 151 41.27 24.60 -46.85
C HIS A 151 41.63 24.27 -48.32
N SER A 152 40.64 24.02 -49.19
CA SER A 152 40.89 23.76 -50.62
C SER A 152 41.48 24.98 -51.36
N VAL A 153 41.17 26.21 -50.92
CA VAL A 153 41.76 27.44 -51.48
C VAL A 153 43.18 27.62 -50.95
N GLN A 154 43.39 27.51 -49.65
CA GLN A 154 44.72 27.62 -49.02
C GLN A 154 45.72 26.59 -49.59
N LEU A 155 45.27 25.36 -49.87
CA LEU A 155 46.11 24.33 -50.51
C LEU A 155 46.51 24.73 -51.95
N ARG A 156 45.60 25.31 -52.74
CA ARG A 156 45.90 25.82 -54.08
C ARG A 156 46.85 27.02 -54.03
N GLU A 157 46.71 27.88 -53.02
CA GLU A 157 47.60 29.04 -52.81
C GLU A 157 49.01 28.60 -52.39
N LYS A 158 49.14 27.65 -51.46
CA LYS A 158 50.43 27.05 -51.12
C LYS A 158 51.09 26.36 -52.33
N ASN A 159 50.32 25.65 -53.15
CA ASN A 159 50.85 25.02 -54.37
C ASN A 159 51.32 26.07 -55.40
N ARG A 160 50.62 27.20 -55.55
CA ARG A 160 51.08 28.34 -56.37
C ARG A 160 52.35 28.97 -55.80
N GLN A 161 52.41 29.20 -54.49
CA GLN A 161 53.58 29.76 -53.81
C GLN A 161 54.82 28.85 -53.97
N MET A 162 54.65 27.54 -53.81
CA MET A 162 55.68 26.53 -54.06
C MET A 162 56.18 26.58 -55.51
N GLN A 163 55.27 26.66 -56.49
CA GLN A 163 55.66 26.79 -57.90
C GLN A 163 56.39 28.11 -58.21
N THR A 164 56.05 29.23 -57.55
CA THR A 164 56.81 30.48 -57.69
C THR A 164 58.17 30.42 -57.02
N LEU A 165 58.28 29.77 -55.86
CA LEU A 165 59.53 29.57 -55.14
C LEU A 165 60.50 28.71 -55.95
N MET A 166 60.06 27.56 -56.48
CA MET A 166 60.85 26.71 -57.37
C MET A 166 61.32 27.43 -58.65
N ARG A 167 60.58 28.44 -59.14
CA ARG A 167 61.04 29.29 -60.26
C ARG A 167 62.12 30.27 -59.80
N MET A 168 61.96 30.90 -58.63
CA MET A 168 62.94 31.82 -58.06
C MET A 168 64.25 31.11 -57.71
N GLU A 169 64.20 29.89 -57.15
CA GLU A 169 65.38 29.05 -56.88
C GLU A 169 66.17 28.74 -58.16
N ARG A 170 65.47 28.33 -59.24
CA ARG A 170 66.10 28.08 -60.55
C ARG A 170 66.71 29.36 -61.14
N MET A 171 66.01 30.49 -61.05
CA MET A 171 66.55 31.78 -61.50
C MET A 171 67.80 32.17 -60.70
N LEU A 172 67.79 31.98 -59.37
CA LEU A 172 68.93 32.24 -58.50
C LEU A 172 70.13 31.35 -58.84
N ALA A 173 69.93 30.05 -59.08
CA ALA A 173 70.99 29.14 -59.52
C ALA A 173 71.62 29.60 -60.85
N THR A 174 70.81 29.99 -61.84
CA THR A 174 71.36 30.55 -63.11
C THR A 174 72.06 31.90 -62.91
N ALA A 175 71.72 32.66 -61.86
CA ALA A 175 72.37 33.91 -61.52
C ALA A 175 73.71 33.68 -60.79
N THR A 176 73.82 32.69 -59.91
CA THR A 176 75.08 32.30 -59.27
C THR A 176 76.07 31.73 -60.29
N GLU A 177 75.63 30.87 -61.21
CA GLU A 177 76.47 30.40 -62.32
C GLU A 177 76.99 31.56 -63.19
N ARG A 178 76.16 32.58 -63.46
CA ARG A 178 76.58 33.78 -64.21
C ARG A 178 77.59 34.62 -63.42
N LEU A 179 77.40 34.74 -62.10
CA LEU A 179 78.32 35.45 -61.21
C LEU A 179 79.69 34.76 -61.14
N GLU A 180 79.72 33.43 -61.15
CA GLU A 180 80.95 32.64 -61.18
C GLU A 180 81.71 32.83 -62.50
N ARG A 181 81.00 32.83 -63.63
CA ARG A 181 81.58 33.11 -64.96
C ARG A 181 82.09 34.55 -65.09
N THR A 182 81.40 35.55 -64.53
CA THR A 182 81.93 36.93 -64.55
C THR A 182 83.12 37.11 -63.60
N ARG A 183 83.18 36.35 -62.50
CA ARG A 183 84.37 36.29 -61.62
C ARG A 183 85.58 35.64 -62.30
N SER A 184 85.42 34.57 -63.07
CA SER A 184 86.56 33.99 -63.80
C SER A 184 87.10 34.96 -64.86
N ILE A 185 86.22 35.57 -65.66
CA ILE A 185 86.58 36.60 -66.66
C ILE A 185 87.26 37.81 -65.99
N TYR A 186 86.79 38.25 -64.83
CA TYR A 186 87.44 39.33 -64.08
C TYR A 186 88.86 38.96 -63.64
N ASN A 187 89.07 37.75 -63.13
CA ASN A 187 90.40 37.27 -62.74
C ASN A 187 91.35 37.15 -63.95
N GLU A 188 90.85 36.70 -65.10
CA GLU A 188 91.60 36.66 -66.37
C GLU A 188 91.99 38.05 -66.86
N LEU A 189 91.08 39.03 -66.79
CA LEU A 189 91.35 40.43 -67.16
C LEU A 189 92.31 41.13 -66.18
N GLN A 190 92.22 40.83 -64.89
CA GLN A 190 93.15 41.35 -63.89
C GLN A 190 94.58 40.84 -64.17
N ALA A 191 94.75 39.54 -64.45
CA ALA A 191 96.04 38.97 -64.83
C ALA A 191 96.61 39.55 -66.14
N GLN A 192 95.76 40.01 -67.06
CA GLN A 192 96.19 40.75 -68.26
C GLN A 192 96.60 42.19 -67.95
N LEU A 193 95.92 42.86 -67.00
CA LEU A 193 96.24 44.22 -66.59
C LEU A 193 97.59 44.31 -65.88
N ASP A 194 97.88 43.34 -65.00
CA ASP A 194 99.12 43.26 -64.24
C ASP A 194 100.36 42.92 -65.11
N ALA A 195 100.15 42.54 -66.38
CA ALA A 195 101.20 42.27 -67.36
C ALA A 195 101.67 43.52 -68.16
N VAL A 196 101.12 44.71 -67.92
CA VAL A 196 101.39 45.92 -68.72
C VAL A 196 102.49 46.81 -68.10
N PRO A 197 103.68 46.95 -68.74
CA PRO A 197 104.74 47.85 -68.25
C PRO A 197 104.43 49.33 -68.53
N LYS A 198 104.64 50.19 -67.52
CA LYS A 198 104.49 51.65 -67.61
C LYS A 198 105.67 52.28 -68.36
N ARG A 199 105.45 53.43 -69.02
CA ARG A 199 106.45 54.16 -69.82
C ARG A 199 106.57 55.63 -69.40
N ASP A 200 107.70 56.00 -68.82
CA ASP A 200 108.01 57.37 -68.38
C ASP A 200 108.94 58.08 -69.37
N SER A 201 108.40 58.60 -70.49
CA SER A 201 109.22 59.20 -71.57
C SER A 201 108.61 60.40 -72.31
N SER A 202 107.60 61.08 -71.74
CA SER A 202 106.77 62.08 -72.45
C SER A 202 106.84 63.51 -71.89
N ILE A 203 107.70 63.77 -70.91
CA ILE A 203 107.74 65.05 -70.16
C ILE A 203 108.74 66.06 -70.77
N GLN A 204 109.84 65.60 -71.36
CA GLN A 204 110.95 66.49 -71.77
C GLN A 204 110.62 67.41 -72.97
N GLN A 205 109.82 66.96 -73.93
CA GLN A 205 109.49 67.71 -75.16
C GLN A 205 108.63 68.97 -74.96
N ARG A 206 108.16 69.27 -73.73
CA ARG A 206 107.29 70.42 -73.45
C ARG A 206 108.00 71.72 -73.05
N MET A 207 109.32 71.71 -72.85
CA MET A 207 110.07 72.91 -72.40
C MET A 207 110.82 73.67 -73.50
N GLU A 208 110.84 73.16 -74.74
CA GLU A 208 111.59 73.77 -75.84
C GLU A 208 110.74 74.78 -76.63
N LEU A 209 109.54 74.35 -77.05
CA LEU A 209 108.58 75.15 -77.84
C LEU A 209 108.11 76.47 -77.19
N GLN A 210 108.34 76.67 -75.89
CA GLN A 210 107.98 77.92 -75.21
C GLN A 210 109.01 79.05 -75.44
N ARG A 211 110.23 78.74 -75.91
CA ARG A 211 111.30 79.75 -76.11
C ARG A 211 111.27 80.43 -77.49
N GLU A 212 110.62 79.81 -78.48
CA GLU A 212 110.58 80.33 -79.86
C GLU A 212 109.54 81.44 -80.06
N VAL A 213 108.50 81.47 -79.21
CA VAL A 213 107.33 82.38 -79.33
C VAL A 213 107.66 83.84 -79.03
N ASP A 214 108.67 84.11 -78.19
CA ASP A 214 109.06 85.48 -77.83
C ASP A 214 110.12 86.09 -78.77
N ALA A 215 110.80 85.27 -79.58
CA ALA A 215 111.75 85.75 -80.59
C ALA A 215 111.07 86.48 -81.77
N LEU A 216 109.82 86.12 -82.09
CA LEU A 216 109.09 86.60 -83.27
C LEU A 216 108.30 87.91 -83.07
N LYS A 217 108.39 88.54 -81.89
CA LYS A 217 107.66 89.79 -81.57
C LYS A 217 108.43 91.07 -81.90
N VAL A 218 109.73 90.97 -82.22
CA VAL A 218 110.64 92.14 -82.36
C VAL A 218 110.86 92.56 -83.83
N SER A 219 110.42 91.75 -84.80
CA SER A 219 110.73 91.93 -86.23
C SER A 219 109.68 92.70 -87.06
N LEU A 220 108.77 93.46 -86.43
CA LEU A 220 107.64 94.12 -87.13
C LEU A 220 107.63 95.66 -87.06
N GLU A 221 108.54 96.31 -86.33
CA GLU A 221 108.48 97.76 -86.05
C GLU A 221 109.50 98.64 -86.82
N LYS A 222 110.11 98.16 -87.92
CA LYS A 222 111.09 98.95 -88.70
C LYS A 222 111.05 98.71 -90.22
N GLN A 223 110.34 99.57 -90.96
CA GLN A 223 110.64 100.01 -92.35
C GLN A 223 109.58 100.99 -92.90
N LEU A 224 109.81 102.31 -92.80
CA LEU A 224 109.08 103.39 -93.51
C LEU A 224 109.97 104.65 -93.66
N LEU A 225 109.55 105.60 -94.50
CA LEU A 225 110.25 106.83 -95.00
C LEU A 225 111.33 106.54 -96.08
N VAL A 226 111.66 107.41 -97.04
CA VAL A 226 111.21 108.80 -97.39
C VAL A 226 110.51 108.78 -98.80
N ALA A 227 110.33 109.79 -99.69
CA ALA A 227 110.67 111.23 -99.90
C ALA A 227 109.49 111.89 -100.70
N GLU A 228 109.26 113.21 -100.86
CA GLU A 228 109.99 114.35 -101.49
C GLU A 228 110.05 114.32 -103.05
N GLU A 229 109.80 115.39 -103.82
CA GLU A 229 109.18 116.71 -103.50
C GLU A 229 108.06 117.10 -104.55
N GLU A 230 107.85 118.26 -105.21
CA GLU A 230 108.48 119.61 -105.30
C GLU A 230 107.38 120.70 -105.58
N SER A 231 107.77 121.93 -105.96
CA SER A 231 106.97 123.17 -105.82
C SER A 231 106.50 123.84 -107.14
N GLN A 232 105.18 123.96 -107.33
CA GLN A 232 104.52 125.00 -108.17
C GLN A 232 103.11 125.36 -107.62
N LYS A 233 102.96 125.45 -106.29
CA LYS A 233 101.64 125.55 -105.61
C LYS A 233 101.50 126.78 -104.70
N GLN A 234 101.11 127.93 -105.25
CA GLN A 234 100.70 129.09 -104.42
C GLN A 234 99.38 129.72 -104.85
N GLN A 235 99.17 130.06 -106.13
CA GLN A 235 97.91 130.72 -106.55
C GLN A 235 96.71 129.76 -106.65
N HIS A 236 96.90 128.50 -107.06
CA HIS A 236 95.83 127.48 -106.99
C HIS A 236 95.57 126.96 -105.56
N TYR A 237 96.42 127.28 -104.58
CA TYR A 237 96.36 126.70 -103.24
C TYR A 237 95.13 127.15 -102.44
N GLY A 238 94.68 128.40 -102.61
CA GLY A 238 93.51 128.95 -101.89
C GLY A 238 92.20 128.22 -102.20
N MET A 239 91.83 128.14 -103.48
CA MET A 239 90.62 127.40 -103.90
C MET A 239 90.68 125.92 -103.52
N VAL A 240 91.87 125.31 -103.57
CA VAL A 240 92.08 123.92 -103.12
C VAL A 240 91.88 123.78 -101.61
N GLN A 241 92.32 124.73 -100.77
CA GLN A 241 92.07 124.70 -99.32
C GLN A 241 90.57 124.78 -98.98
N GLU A 242 89.79 125.59 -99.69
CA GLU A 242 88.34 125.71 -99.44
C GLU A 242 87.58 124.44 -99.86
N LEU A 243 87.94 123.85 -101.01
CA LEU A 243 87.41 122.56 -101.43
C LEU A 243 87.84 121.42 -100.50
N LEU A 244 89.08 121.43 -99.99
CA LEU A 244 89.54 120.48 -98.98
C LEU A 244 88.78 120.63 -97.65
N ARG A 245 88.46 121.85 -97.20
CA ARG A 245 87.59 122.04 -96.02
C ARG A 245 86.21 121.42 -96.22
N HIS A 246 85.55 121.64 -97.36
CA HIS A 246 84.27 121.02 -97.65
C HIS A 246 84.37 119.49 -97.77
N SER A 247 85.44 118.98 -98.40
CA SER A 247 85.72 117.54 -98.49
C SER A 247 85.97 116.90 -97.13
N ASN A 248 86.66 117.60 -96.21
CA ASN A 248 86.88 117.15 -94.84
C ASN A 248 85.58 117.13 -94.04
N ASN A 249 84.77 118.19 -94.08
CA ASN A 249 83.46 118.23 -93.42
C ASN A 249 82.56 117.08 -93.89
N LEU A 250 82.46 116.85 -95.21
CA LEU A 250 81.71 115.73 -95.79
C LEU A 250 82.31 114.37 -95.40
N SER A 251 83.64 114.28 -95.22
CA SER A 251 84.30 113.07 -94.73
C SER A 251 84.01 112.80 -93.26
N GLU A 252 83.90 113.84 -92.43
CA GLU A 252 83.48 113.75 -91.01
C GLU A 252 82.00 113.38 -90.89
N GLU A 253 81.12 113.94 -91.73
CA GLU A 253 79.72 113.53 -91.81
C GLU A 253 79.59 112.05 -92.24
N LEU A 254 80.34 111.61 -93.25
CA LEU A 254 80.39 110.20 -93.66
C LEU A 254 80.98 109.30 -92.55
N GLN A 255 81.99 109.76 -91.80
CA GLN A 255 82.54 109.06 -90.64
C GLN A 255 81.49 108.89 -89.55
N ASN A 256 80.75 109.97 -89.22
CA ASN A 256 79.69 109.98 -88.23
C ASN A 256 78.51 109.08 -88.64
N LEU A 257 78.08 109.12 -89.89
CA LEU A 257 77.06 108.23 -90.45
C LEU A 257 77.50 106.75 -90.44
N ARG A 258 78.78 106.47 -90.73
CA ARG A 258 79.36 105.11 -90.58
C ARG A 258 79.34 104.65 -89.12
N CYS A 259 79.70 105.51 -88.17
CA CYS A 259 79.65 105.21 -86.74
C CYS A 259 78.21 104.95 -86.26
N LEU A 260 77.24 105.81 -86.61
CA LEU A 260 75.82 105.59 -86.34
C LEU A 260 75.30 104.29 -86.96
N THR A 261 75.75 103.95 -88.17
CA THR A 261 75.38 102.69 -88.84
C THR A 261 75.92 101.47 -88.09
N LYS A 262 77.17 101.52 -87.58
CA LYS A 262 77.73 100.46 -86.71
C LYS A 262 76.95 100.33 -85.41
N ILE A 263 76.69 101.43 -84.70
CA ILE A 263 75.89 101.44 -83.46
C ILE A 263 74.49 100.86 -83.71
N LYS A 264 73.83 101.22 -84.81
CA LYS A 264 72.53 100.63 -85.18
C LYS A 264 72.60 99.18 -85.67
N ALA A 265 73.76 98.67 -86.09
CA ALA A 265 73.95 97.23 -86.33
C ALA A 265 74.15 96.49 -84.99
N GLU A 266 74.92 97.06 -84.07
CA GLU A 266 75.19 96.52 -82.74
C GLU A 266 73.92 96.50 -81.87
N GLU A 267 73.11 97.57 -81.85
CA GLU A 267 71.79 97.59 -81.19
C GLU A 267 70.88 96.47 -81.69
N ARG A 268 70.85 96.22 -83.00
CA ARG A 268 70.04 95.13 -83.60
C ARG A 268 70.59 93.77 -83.16
N GLY A 269 71.92 93.61 -83.13
CA GLY A 269 72.59 92.40 -82.63
C GLY A 269 72.33 92.13 -81.15
N GLN A 270 72.36 93.17 -80.30
CA GLN A 270 72.02 93.09 -78.88
C GLN A 270 70.55 92.68 -78.69
N LYS A 271 69.61 93.41 -79.32
CA LYS A 271 68.17 93.11 -79.24
C LYS A 271 67.82 91.72 -79.77
N HIS A 272 68.50 91.23 -80.80
CA HIS A 272 68.32 89.85 -81.27
C HIS A 272 68.86 88.81 -80.28
N ARG A 273 70.02 89.04 -79.66
CA ARG A 273 70.54 88.19 -78.57
C ARG A 273 69.61 88.20 -77.35
N GLU A 274 68.98 89.33 -77.03
CA GLU A 274 68.00 89.46 -75.97
C GLU A 274 66.70 88.73 -76.28
N LEU A 275 66.17 88.86 -77.50
CA LEU A 275 65.03 88.08 -77.99
C LEU A 275 65.30 86.58 -77.86
N LEU A 276 66.47 86.11 -78.31
CA LEU A 276 66.86 84.69 -78.21
C LEU A 276 67.01 84.22 -76.76
N ARG A 277 67.52 85.07 -75.85
CA ARG A 277 67.57 84.76 -74.40
C ARG A 277 66.16 84.66 -73.81
N ALA A 278 65.29 85.62 -74.10
CA ALA A 278 63.89 85.61 -73.64
C ALA A 278 63.09 84.43 -74.21
N GLN A 279 63.30 84.07 -75.48
CA GLN A 279 62.68 82.90 -76.11
C GLN A 279 63.12 81.59 -75.43
N ARG A 280 64.42 81.41 -75.17
CA ARG A 280 64.93 80.23 -74.43
C ARG A 280 64.40 80.15 -73.01
N LEU A 281 64.31 81.27 -72.30
CA LEU A 281 63.73 81.32 -70.95
C LEU A 281 62.23 80.99 -70.98
N ASN A 282 61.46 81.53 -71.94
CA ASN A 282 60.04 81.21 -72.09
C ASN A 282 59.83 79.72 -72.43
N GLN A 283 60.65 79.14 -73.32
CA GLN A 283 60.63 77.70 -73.62
C GLN A 283 60.92 76.85 -72.37
N HIS A 284 61.89 77.24 -71.55
CA HIS A 284 62.22 76.55 -70.30
C HIS A 284 61.08 76.65 -69.28
N VAL A 285 60.48 77.83 -69.09
CA VAL A 285 59.33 78.03 -68.19
C VAL A 285 58.09 77.26 -68.67
N GLN A 286 57.87 77.16 -69.99
CA GLN A 286 56.79 76.32 -70.55
C GLN A 286 57.02 74.83 -70.27
N GLN A 287 58.28 74.35 -70.33
CA GLN A 287 58.62 72.98 -69.95
C GLN A 287 58.41 72.74 -68.45
N GLU A 288 58.86 73.66 -67.58
CA GLU A 288 58.64 73.58 -66.13
C GLU A 288 57.15 73.58 -65.76
N LEU A 289 56.33 74.40 -66.43
CA LEU A 289 54.87 74.43 -66.24
C LEU A 289 54.24 73.08 -66.61
N LEU A 290 54.59 72.51 -67.76
CA LEU A 290 54.11 71.18 -68.17
C LEU A 290 54.53 70.09 -67.18
N GLU A 291 55.74 70.15 -66.62
CA GLU A 291 56.17 69.25 -65.54
C GLU A 291 55.32 69.44 -64.27
N LYS A 292 55.01 70.67 -63.88
CA LYS A 292 54.16 70.93 -62.70
C LYS A 292 52.73 70.47 -62.94
N ASP A 293 52.17 70.68 -64.11
CA ASP A 293 50.82 70.22 -64.48
C ASP A 293 50.72 68.69 -64.46
N LEU A 294 51.75 67.97 -64.92
CA LEU A 294 51.83 66.51 -64.80
C LEU A 294 51.89 66.06 -63.33
N ILE A 295 52.72 66.71 -62.50
CA ILE A 295 52.80 66.43 -61.04
C ILE A 295 51.46 66.70 -60.35
N ILE A 296 50.77 67.80 -60.69
CA ILE A 296 49.44 68.14 -60.18
C ILE A 296 48.41 67.09 -60.63
N ALA A 297 48.45 66.65 -61.89
CA ALA A 297 47.57 65.60 -62.40
C ALA A 297 47.78 64.27 -61.65
N ASP A 298 49.01 63.87 -61.35
CA ASP A 298 49.31 62.65 -60.59
C ASP A 298 48.95 62.77 -59.11
N HIS A 299 49.16 63.92 -58.47
CA HIS A 299 48.63 64.19 -57.13
C HIS A 299 47.10 64.19 -57.08
N ASN A 300 46.41 64.66 -58.12
CA ASN A 300 44.95 64.59 -58.22
C ASN A 300 44.45 63.15 -58.40
N LYS A 301 45.13 62.32 -59.21
CA LYS A 301 44.85 60.86 -59.30
C LYS A 301 45.05 60.18 -57.93
N LEU A 302 46.13 60.51 -57.23
CA LEU A 302 46.41 59.98 -55.90
C LEU A 302 45.31 60.40 -54.90
N ASN A 303 44.92 61.67 -54.87
CA ASN A 303 43.84 62.17 -54.02
C ASN A 303 42.51 61.46 -54.30
N ALA A 304 42.14 61.26 -55.58
CA ALA A 304 40.94 60.52 -55.95
C ALA A 304 40.96 59.05 -55.49
N THR A 305 42.10 58.36 -55.60
CA THR A 305 42.23 56.97 -55.09
C THR A 305 42.19 56.92 -53.55
N LEU A 306 42.79 57.90 -52.86
CA LEU A 306 42.71 58.03 -51.40
C LEU A 306 41.29 58.34 -50.91
N GLN A 307 40.55 59.23 -51.59
CA GLN A 307 39.15 59.52 -51.27
C GLN A 307 38.24 58.30 -51.50
N SER A 308 38.45 57.56 -52.58
CA SER A 308 37.74 56.28 -52.82
C SER A 308 38.03 55.26 -51.71
N ARG A 309 39.30 55.13 -51.31
CA ARG A 309 39.72 54.24 -50.21
C ARG A 309 39.17 54.68 -48.84
N LEU A 310 39.10 55.98 -48.57
CA LEU A 310 38.45 56.53 -47.37
C LEU A 310 36.94 56.25 -47.37
N SER A 311 36.25 56.43 -48.50
CA SER A 311 34.82 56.06 -48.63
C SER A 311 34.59 54.56 -48.37
N GLN A 312 35.48 53.70 -48.84
CA GLN A 312 35.45 52.26 -48.55
C GLN A 312 35.67 51.98 -47.06
N TYR A 313 36.64 52.61 -46.41
CA TYR A 313 36.85 52.46 -44.96
C TYR A 313 35.69 52.99 -44.12
N CYS A 314 35.04 54.10 -44.50
CA CYS A 314 33.84 54.60 -43.82
C CYS A 314 32.68 53.59 -43.93
N LYS A 315 32.47 52.96 -45.09
CA LYS A 315 31.47 51.89 -45.27
C LYS A 315 31.78 50.66 -44.43
N LEU A 316 33.04 50.21 -44.41
CA LEU A 316 33.50 49.10 -43.56
C LEU A 316 33.29 49.40 -42.07
N SER A 317 33.66 50.60 -41.62
CA SER A 317 33.44 51.06 -40.24
C SER A 317 31.96 51.07 -39.87
N HIS A 318 31.10 51.57 -40.77
CA HIS A 318 29.65 51.59 -40.54
C HIS A 318 29.08 50.17 -40.39
N MET A 319 29.41 49.23 -41.28
CA MET A 319 28.99 47.83 -41.14
C MET A 319 29.49 47.20 -39.82
N VAL A 320 30.73 47.50 -39.39
CA VAL A 320 31.24 47.05 -38.07
C VAL A 320 30.44 47.65 -36.91
N THR A 321 29.99 48.91 -37.00
CA THR A 321 29.07 49.48 -35.98
C THR A 321 27.69 48.85 -36.00
N GLU A 322 27.16 48.47 -37.17
CA GLU A 322 25.88 47.76 -37.27
C GLU A 322 25.96 46.36 -36.66
N GLU A 323 27.00 45.58 -36.97
CA GLU A 323 27.23 44.27 -36.35
C GLU A 323 27.43 44.38 -34.84
N LYS A 324 28.22 45.36 -34.37
CA LYS A 324 28.33 45.67 -32.93
C LYS A 324 26.95 45.94 -32.31
N ASN A 325 26.09 46.70 -32.98
CA ASN A 325 24.74 47.01 -32.51
C ASN A 325 23.78 45.80 -32.60
N LYS A 326 24.02 44.82 -33.48
CA LYS A 326 23.33 43.52 -33.46
C LYS A 326 23.78 42.68 -32.26
N TYR A 327 25.09 42.55 -32.02
CA TYR A 327 25.64 41.82 -30.87
C TYR A 327 25.23 42.44 -29.52
N VAL A 328 25.15 43.77 -29.39
CA VAL A 328 24.65 44.44 -28.17
C VAL A 328 23.19 44.09 -27.91
N ARG A 329 22.32 44.12 -28.93
CA ARG A 329 20.90 43.74 -28.80
C ARG A 329 20.74 42.26 -28.46
N LEU A 330 21.47 41.36 -29.12
CA LEU A 330 21.50 39.94 -28.79
C LEU A 330 21.97 39.70 -27.35
N LYS A 331 23.00 40.41 -26.89
CA LYS A 331 23.47 40.36 -25.49
C LYS A 331 22.37 40.81 -24.53
N GLN A 332 21.69 41.92 -24.80
CA GLN A 332 20.58 42.41 -23.97
C GLN A 332 19.45 41.38 -23.88
N MET A 333 19.01 40.82 -25.02
CA MET A 333 18.01 39.74 -25.05
C MET A 333 18.47 38.52 -24.22
N THR A 334 19.71 38.06 -24.36
CA THR A 334 20.22 36.93 -23.57
C THR A 334 20.34 37.22 -22.07
N VAL A 335 20.52 38.48 -21.66
CA VAL A 335 20.49 38.87 -20.25
C VAL A 335 19.05 38.86 -19.73
N GLN A 336 18.09 39.37 -20.52
CA GLN A 336 16.66 39.37 -20.19
C GLN A 336 16.12 37.95 -20.03
N THR A 337 16.37 37.04 -20.99
CA THR A 337 15.94 35.64 -20.88
C THR A 337 16.62 34.90 -19.73
N VAL A 338 17.87 35.26 -19.37
CA VAL A 338 18.54 34.71 -18.18
C VAL A 338 17.96 35.25 -16.87
N SER A 339 17.40 36.46 -16.82
CA SER A 339 16.59 36.90 -15.66
C SER A 339 15.25 36.19 -15.60
N GLU A 340 14.53 36.07 -16.72
CA GLU A 340 13.23 35.39 -16.80
C GLU A 340 13.34 33.92 -16.35
N LEU A 341 14.33 33.18 -16.86
CA LEU A 341 14.60 31.79 -16.46
C LEU A 341 14.99 31.67 -14.97
N LYS A 342 15.67 32.67 -14.39
CA LYS A 342 15.99 32.70 -12.95
C LYS A 342 14.77 32.97 -12.08
N GLU A 343 13.79 33.72 -12.57
CA GLU A 343 12.53 33.96 -11.86
C GLU A 343 11.61 32.74 -11.95
N GLN A 344 11.53 32.10 -13.12
CA GLN A 344 10.85 30.80 -13.29
C GLN A 344 11.45 29.71 -12.36
N LEU A 345 12.78 29.61 -12.29
CA LEU A 345 13.45 28.66 -11.41
C LEU A 345 13.12 28.90 -9.93
N LYS A 346 13.07 30.16 -9.47
CA LYS A 346 12.62 30.48 -8.09
C LYS A 346 11.17 30.10 -7.83
N VAL A 347 10.28 30.26 -8.82
CA VAL A 347 8.88 29.81 -8.70
C VAL A 347 8.83 28.29 -8.54
N GLN A 348 9.59 27.54 -9.35
CA GLN A 348 9.69 26.08 -9.21
C GLN A 348 10.33 25.64 -7.89
N GLU A 349 11.33 26.36 -7.37
CA GLU A 349 11.91 26.10 -6.04
C GLU A 349 10.86 26.26 -4.92
N ASN A 350 10.07 27.36 -4.97
CA ASN A 350 8.98 27.61 -4.03
C ASN A 350 7.87 26.54 -4.14
N GLU A 351 7.47 26.17 -5.36
CA GLU A 351 6.48 25.10 -5.58
C GLU A 351 6.99 23.75 -5.04
N ALA A 352 8.26 23.41 -5.27
CA ALA A 352 8.87 22.21 -4.74
C ALA A 352 8.99 22.24 -3.21
N GLU A 353 9.18 23.40 -2.57
CA GLU A 353 9.13 23.53 -1.11
C GLU A 353 7.70 23.39 -0.57
N ILE A 354 6.70 24.01 -1.22
CA ILE A 354 5.28 23.84 -0.88
C ILE A 354 4.89 22.36 -0.99
N GLN A 355 5.25 21.68 -2.08
CA GLN A 355 5.02 20.24 -2.25
C GLN A 355 5.69 19.40 -1.16
N ARG A 356 6.96 19.67 -0.82
CA ARG A 356 7.66 19.02 0.30
C ARG A 356 6.94 19.24 1.64
N SER A 357 6.46 20.45 1.91
CA SER A 357 5.68 20.75 3.12
C SER A 357 4.35 19.98 3.17
N LEU A 358 3.67 19.84 2.03
CA LEU A 358 2.43 19.08 1.89
C LEU A 358 2.66 17.58 2.10
N VAL A 359 3.70 16.99 1.51
CA VAL A 359 4.09 15.59 1.74
C VAL A 359 4.34 15.34 3.23
N VAL A 360 5.18 16.15 3.88
CA VAL A 360 5.44 16.03 5.33
C VAL A 360 4.16 16.18 6.17
N SER A 361 3.22 17.03 5.76
CA SER A 361 1.90 17.15 6.43
C SER A 361 1.04 15.90 6.26
N LYS A 362 1.09 15.26 5.08
CA LYS A 362 0.35 14.02 4.79
C LYS A 362 0.96 12.84 5.52
N ASP A 363 2.28 12.69 5.55
CA ASP A 363 2.98 11.65 6.33
C ASP A 363 2.66 11.75 7.83
N ARG A 364 2.63 12.97 8.37
CA ARG A 364 2.18 13.25 9.76
C ARG A 364 0.70 12.91 10.00
N SER A 365 -0.12 12.84 8.95
CA SER A 365 -1.52 12.38 9.03
C SER A 365 -1.65 10.86 8.89
N LEU A 366 -0.89 10.25 7.98
CA LEU A 366 -0.85 8.80 7.74
C LEU A 366 -0.28 8.07 8.95
N THR A 367 0.83 8.53 9.52
CA THR A 367 1.41 7.98 10.76
C THR A 367 0.42 8.03 11.93
N LYS A 368 -0.32 9.14 12.10
CA LYS A 368 -1.42 9.23 13.08
C LYS A 368 -2.54 8.23 12.80
N ALA A 369 -2.92 8.02 11.54
CA ALA A 369 -3.91 7.02 11.15
C ALA A 369 -3.42 5.58 11.42
N HIS A 370 -2.19 5.23 11.06
CA HIS A 370 -1.58 3.93 11.35
C HIS A 370 -1.50 3.66 12.86
N VAL A 371 -1.15 4.65 13.69
CA VAL A 371 -1.16 4.50 15.15
C VAL A 371 -2.58 4.26 15.68
N LYS A 372 -3.60 4.97 15.16
CA LYS A 372 -5.01 4.70 15.50
C LYS A 372 -5.44 3.28 15.12
N ILE A 373 -5.09 2.80 13.92
CA ILE A 373 -5.43 1.46 13.41
C ILE A 373 -4.70 0.36 14.20
N ASN A 374 -3.43 0.56 14.56
CA ASN A 374 -2.67 -0.35 15.40
C ASN A 374 -3.30 -0.46 16.81
N ASN A 375 -3.70 0.68 17.38
CA ASN A 375 -4.39 0.71 18.67
C ASN A 375 -5.79 0.07 18.61
N SER A 376 -6.57 0.28 17.54
CA SER A 376 -7.88 -0.37 17.38
C SER A 376 -7.78 -1.86 17.07
N SER A 377 -6.69 -2.34 16.44
CA SER A 377 -6.39 -3.77 16.39
C SER A 377 -6.11 -4.30 17.80
N LYS A 378 -5.20 -3.68 18.54
CA LYS A 378 -4.86 -4.09 19.92
C LYS A 378 -6.07 -4.12 20.86
N THR A 379 -7.08 -3.26 20.69
CA THR A 379 -8.34 -3.37 21.46
C THR A 379 -9.25 -4.48 20.92
N ARG A 380 -9.43 -4.61 19.60
CA ARG A 380 -10.18 -5.73 18.97
C ARG A 380 -9.64 -7.09 19.38
N ASP A 381 -8.31 -7.23 19.43
CA ASP A 381 -7.64 -8.50 19.69
C ASP A 381 -7.67 -8.84 21.20
N LYS A 382 -7.66 -7.83 22.10
CA LYS A 382 -8.05 -8.00 23.51
C LYS A 382 -9.50 -8.47 23.66
N LEU A 383 -10.45 -7.76 23.04
CA LEU A 383 -11.87 -8.11 23.09
C LEU A 383 -12.15 -9.51 22.55
N ARG A 384 -11.48 -9.93 21.46
CA ARG A 384 -11.51 -11.31 20.97
C ARG A 384 -11.03 -12.31 22.02
N ASN A 385 -9.88 -12.07 22.65
CA ASN A 385 -9.36 -12.94 23.71
C ASN A 385 -10.32 -13.03 24.90
N ASP A 386 -10.98 -11.92 25.28
CA ASP A 386 -11.92 -11.90 26.39
C ASP A 386 -13.27 -12.57 26.03
N ILE A 387 -13.75 -12.42 24.79
CA ILE A 387 -14.87 -13.21 24.24
C ILE A 387 -14.52 -14.70 24.23
N SER A 388 -13.31 -15.10 23.83
CA SER A 388 -12.88 -16.50 23.86
C SER A 388 -12.81 -17.07 25.28
N LYS A 389 -12.33 -16.30 26.28
CA LYS A 389 -12.38 -16.69 27.70
C LYS A 389 -13.82 -16.88 28.19
N MET A 390 -14.72 -15.96 27.84
CA MET A 390 -16.13 -16.06 28.24
C MET A 390 -16.82 -17.24 27.56
N ALA A 391 -16.58 -17.47 26.27
CA ALA A 391 -17.11 -18.64 25.55
C ALA A 391 -16.61 -19.97 26.15
N LEU A 392 -15.35 -20.05 26.59
CA LEU A 392 -14.84 -21.21 27.33
C LEU A 392 -15.56 -21.39 28.68
N LYS A 393 -15.71 -20.32 29.47
CA LYS A 393 -16.48 -20.37 30.74
C LYS A 393 -17.94 -20.79 30.53
N CYS A 394 -18.61 -20.28 29.50
CA CYS A 394 -19.99 -20.68 29.19
C CYS A 394 -20.06 -22.18 28.84
N ARG A 395 -19.11 -22.71 28.06
CA ARG A 395 -19.04 -24.17 27.78
C ARG A 395 -18.80 -24.99 29.04
N GLN A 396 -17.93 -24.54 29.94
CA GLN A 396 -17.71 -25.19 31.22
C GLN A 396 -19.02 -25.23 32.03
N ILE A 397 -19.67 -24.08 32.23
CA ILE A 397 -20.96 -24.00 32.97
C ILE A 397 -22.07 -24.84 32.31
N SER A 398 -22.12 -24.92 30.97
CA SER A 398 -23.06 -25.81 30.27
C SER A 398 -22.74 -27.29 30.50
N GLN A 399 -21.47 -27.67 30.50
CA GLN A 399 -21.07 -29.06 30.76
C GLN A 399 -21.26 -29.44 32.23
N ASP A 400 -20.91 -28.53 33.16
CA ASP A 400 -21.22 -28.67 34.60
C ASP A 400 -22.74 -28.86 34.79
N PHE A 401 -23.58 -28.15 34.03
CA PHE A 401 -25.04 -28.30 34.07
C PHE A 401 -25.52 -29.65 33.51
N GLU A 402 -25.00 -30.10 32.37
CA GLU A 402 -25.29 -31.42 31.79
C GLU A 402 -24.90 -32.56 32.76
N ASP A 403 -23.74 -32.47 33.42
CA ASP A 403 -23.30 -33.43 34.43
C ASP A 403 -24.23 -33.41 35.67
N ASN A 404 -24.68 -32.24 36.13
CA ASN A 404 -25.67 -32.11 37.20
C ASN A 404 -27.05 -32.68 36.83
N GLU A 405 -27.53 -32.50 35.59
CA GLU A 405 -28.78 -33.14 35.13
C GLU A 405 -28.67 -34.67 35.12
N LEU A 406 -27.51 -35.22 34.75
CA LEU A 406 -27.24 -36.66 34.81
C LEU A 406 -27.21 -37.19 36.25
N GLU A 407 -26.68 -36.43 37.22
CA GLU A 407 -26.75 -36.81 38.64
C GLU A 407 -28.17 -36.72 39.20
N LEU A 408 -28.92 -35.65 38.89
CA LEU A 408 -30.33 -35.53 39.28
C LEU A 408 -31.18 -36.67 38.71
N ALA A 409 -30.93 -37.11 37.46
CA ALA A 409 -31.59 -38.26 36.86
C ALA A 409 -31.29 -39.57 37.60
N ARG A 410 -30.02 -39.80 38.00
CA ARG A 410 -29.62 -40.98 38.80
C ARG A 410 -30.27 -40.95 40.19
N LEU A 411 -30.25 -39.81 40.87
CA LEU A 411 -30.88 -39.64 42.18
C LEU A 411 -32.40 -39.83 42.11
N GLY A 412 -33.05 -39.33 41.05
CA GLY A 412 -34.48 -39.56 40.80
C GLY A 412 -34.82 -41.05 40.59
N GLN A 413 -33.99 -41.79 39.85
CA GLN A 413 -34.14 -43.24 39.70
C GLN A 413 -33.95 -43.98 41.04
N MET A 414 -32.94 -43.60 41.83
CA MET A 414 -32.69 -44.19 43.15
C MET A 414 -33.82 -43.91 44.14
N ILE A 415 -34.34 -42.67 44.17
CA ILE A 415 -35.53 -42.31 44.96
C ILE A 415 -36.73 -43.14 44.53
N LYS A 416 -36.95 -43.34 43.23
CA LYS A 416 -38.03 -44.20 42.75
C LYS A 416 -37.87 -45.65 43.20
N LEU A 417 -36.68 -46.24 43.07
CA LEU A 417 -36.42 -47.61 43.55
C LEU A 417 -36.68 -47.77 45.05
N HIS A 418 -36.37 -46.75 45.86
CA HIS A 418 -36.71 -46.74 47.28
C HIS A 418 -38.21 -46.53 47.54
N GLN A 419 -38.92 -45.76 46.71
CA GLN A 419 -40.38 -45.61 46.79
C GLN A 419 -41.10 -46.91 46.43
N ASP A 420 -40.69 -47.57 45.33
CA ASP A 420 -41.23 -48.85 44.88
C ASP A 420 -41.05 -49.92 45.98
N ALA A 421 -39.83 -50.05 46.55
CA ALA A 421 -39.55 -50.95 47.67
C ALA A 421 -40.31 -50.60 48.97
N LEU A 422 -40.59 -49.32 49.23
CA LEU A 422 -41.45 -48.88 50.34
C LEU A 422 -42.93 -49.23 50.07
N THR A 423 -43.40 -49.22 48.82
CA THR A 423 -44.76 -49.70 48.51
C THR A 423 -44.88 -51.21 48.65
N ASP A 424 -43.88 -51.98 48.19
CA ASP A 424 -43.86 -53.45 48.34
C ASP A 424 -43.88 -53.86 49.82
N THR A 425 -42.98 -53.29 50.64
CA THR A 425 -42.91 -53.60 52.08
C THR A 425 -44.14 -53.14 52.87
N ASN A 426 -44.80 -52.05 52.47
CA ASN A 426 -46.11 -51.69 53.04
C ASN A 426 -47.22 -52.68 52.62
N GLY A 427 -47.16 -53.21 51.39
CA GLY A 427 -48.03 -54.29 50.93
C GLY A 427 -47.86 -55.58 51.75
N ASP A 428 -46.62 -56.02 51.95
CA ASP A 428 -46.29 -57.16 52.81
C ASP A 428 -46.80 -56.97 54.24
N LEU A 429 -46.57 -55.80 54.84
CA LEU A 429 -47.08 -55.45 56.18
C LEU A 429 -48.61 -55.49 56.25
N GLU A 430 -49.31 -55.04 55.20
CA GLU A 430 -50.77 -55.06 55.18
C GLU A 430 -51.34 -56.47 54.97
N THR A 431 -50.72 -57.32 54.13
CA THR A 431 -51.10 -58.74 54.07
C THR A 431 -50.80 -59.48 55.37
N ALA A 432 -49.73 -59.14 56.07
CA ALA A 432 -49.41 -59.68 57.40
C ALA A 432 -50.44 -59.24 58.45
N ARG A 433 -50.88 -57.97 58.43
CA ARG A 433 -52.01 -57.47 59.26
C ARG A 433 -53.30 -58.21 58.96
N GLN A 434 -53.64 -58.41 57.69
CA GLN A 434 -54.83 -59.16 57.27
C GLN A 434 -54.80 -60.61 57.77
N ARG A 435 -53.66 -61.31 57.60
CA ARG A 435 -53.45 -62.67 58.14
C ARG A 435 -53.58 -62.72 59.66
N ARG A 436 -52.96 -61.77 60.37
CA ARG A 436 -53.07 -61.65 61.84
C ARG A 436 -54.51 -61.43 62.28
N ASN A 437 -55.25 -60.55 61.60
CA ASN A 437 -56.65 -60.26 61.93
C ASN A 437 -57.55 -61.48 61.68
N PHE A 438 -57.34 -62.20 60.57
CA PHE A 438 -58.04 -63.45 60.27
C PHE A 438 -57.78 -64.54 61.33
N LEU A 439 -56.51 -64.77 61.69
CA LEU A 439 -56.16 -65.71 62.76
C LEU A 439 -56.72 -65.28 64.13
N GLY A 440 -56.77 -63.97 64.41
CA GLY A 440 -57.40 -63.43 65.61
C GLY A 440 -58.91 -63.71 65.67
N LEU A 441 -59.62 -63.60 64.54
CA LEU A 441 -61.03 -63.99 64.45
C LEU A 441 -61.22 -65.49 64.67
N GLN A 442 -60.39 -66.33 64.04
CA GLN A 442 -60.44 -67.79 64.24
C GLN A 442 -60.16 -68.22 65.68
N LEU A 443 -59.30 -67.49 66.41
CA LEU A 443 -59.07 -67.73 67.84
C LEU A 443 -60.29 -67.34 68.68
N LEU A 444 -60.95 -66.21 68.39
CA LEU A 444 -62.19 -65.82 69.06
C LEU A 444 -63.33 -66.81 68.80
N GLU A 445 -63.47 -67.29 67.56
CA GLU A 445 -64.42 -68.37 67.21
C GLU A 445 -64.14 -69.66 68.02
N GLN A 446 -62.87 -70.00 68.25
CA GLN A 446 -62.49 -71.15 69.09
C GLN A 446 -62.72 -70.90 70.58
N GLU A 447 -62.50 -69.68 71.07
CA GLU A 447 -62.80 -69.29 72.46
C GLU A 447 -64.32 -69.33 72.74
N GLU A 448 -65.17 -68.88 71.81
CA GLU A 448 -66.64 -69.02 71.92
C GLU A 448 -67.07 -70.49 71.98
N VAL A 449 -66.48 -71.36 71.14
CA VAL A 449 -66.72 -72.81 71.19
C VAL A 449 -66.26 -73.42 72.51
N LEU A 450 -65.07 -73.07 73.02
CA LEU A 450 -64.59 -73.54 74.33
C LEU A 450 -65.49 -73.06 75.48
N LEU A 451 -65.95 -71.80 75.45
CA LEU A 451 -66.91 -71.27 76.42
C LEU A 451 -68.21 -72.07 76.39
N SER A 452 -68.75 -72.40 75.20
CA SER A 452 -69.94 -73.25 75.08
C SER A 452 -69.76 -74.63 75.73
N TYR A 453 -68.60 -75.27 75.54
CA TYR A 453 -68.29 -76.56 76.18
C TYR A 453 -68.15 -76.45 77.70
N THR A 454 -67.53 -75.38 78.23
CA THR A 454 -67.46 -75.15 79.69
C THR A 454 -68.83 -74.90 80.31
N ASN A 455 -69.74 -74.24 79.59
CA ASN A 455 -71.13 -74.06 80.01
C ASN A 455 -71.92 -75.39 80.00
N GLU A 456 -71.73 -76.23 78.97
CA GLU A 456 -72.33 -77.58 78.99
C GLU A 456 -71.79 -78.45 80.12
N LEU A 457 -70.48 -78.38 80.43
CA LEU A 457 -69.87 -79.14 81.52
C LEU A 457 -70.42 -78.69 82.87
N SER A 458 -70.48 -77.39 83.15
CA SER A 458 -71.04 -76.88 84.41
C SER A 458 -72.52 -77.24 84.59
N ALA A 459 -73.31 -77.28 83.52
CA ALA A 459 -74.69 -77.78 83.55
C ALA A 459 -74.78 -79.30 83.81
N ARG A 460 -73.85 -80.10 83.29
CA ARG A 460 -73.76 -81.55 83.59
C ARG A 460 -73.32 -81.79 85.03
N ASP A 461 -72.35 -81.03 85.53
CA ASP A 461 -71.87 -81.12 86.92
C ASP A 461 -72.97 -80.73 87.92
N ALA A 462 -73.77 -79.71 87.61
CA ALA A 462 -74.95 -79.35 88.41
C ALA A 462 -75.99 -80.49 88.46
N ALA A 463 -76.32 -81.10 87.31
CA ALA A 463 -77.25 -82.24 87.25
C ALA A 463 -76.70 -83.51 87.93
N ILE A 464 -75.37 -83.68 87.97
CA ILE A 464 -74.71 -84.74 88.77
C ILE A 464 -74.82 -84.43 90.27
N ALA A 465 -74.63 -83.18 90.68
CA ALA A 465 -74.80 -82.76 92.07
C ALA A 465 -76.24 -82.96 92.57
N GLU A 466 -77.25 -82.59 91.78
CA GLU A 466 -78.66 -82.86 92.09
C GLU A 466 -78.92 -84.36 92.28
N ARG A 467 -78.46 -85.21 91.35
CA ARG A 467 -78.60 -86.68 91.48
C ARG A 467 -77.85 -87.28 92.67
N ASN A 468 -76.69 -86.73 93.04
CA ASN A 468 -75.98 -87.17 94.24
C ASN A 468 -76.77 -86.83 95.51
N MET A 469 -77.47 -85.69 95.54
CA MET A 469 -78.36 -85.33 96.65
C MET A 469 -79.60 -86.25 96.71
N GLU A 470 -80.22 -86.58 95.58
CA GLU A 470 -81.30 -87.58 95.49
C GLU A 470 -80.85 -88.95 96.02
N LEU A 471 -79.66 -89.41 95.58
CA LEU A 471 -79.07 -90.68 96.01
C LEU A 471 -78.79 -90.67 97.53
N GLU A 472 -78.24 -89.56 98.05
CA GLU A 472 -78.02 -89.39 99.49
C GLU A 472 -79.33 -89.46 100.30
N THR A 473 -80.45 -88.92 99.79
CA THR A 473 -81.75 -89.06 100.45
C THR A 473 -82.26 -90.50 100.43
N ALA A 474 -82.19 -91.19 99.28
CA ALA A 474 -82.58 -92.58 99.18
C ALA A 474 -81.70 -93.51 100.05
N GLU A 475 -80.41 -93.21 100.22
CA GLU A 475 -79.54 -93.93 101.16
C GLU A 475 -79.88 -93.69 102.63
N LYS A 476 -80.42 -92.51 102.99
CA LYS A 476 -80.86 -92.21 104.36
C LYS A 476 -82.14 -92.99 104.66
N GLU A 477 -83.12 -92.94 103.76
CA GLU A 477 -84.33 -93.79 103.83
C GLU A 477 -83.99 -95.29 103.91
N ALA A 478 -83.05 -95.77 103.10
CA ALA A 478 -82.60 -97.16 103.14
C ALA A 478 -81.87 -97.52 104.45
N ARG A 479 -81.21 -96.56 105.13
CA ARG A 479 -80.64 -96.75 106.47
C ARG A 479 -81.74 -96.83 107.54
N ASP A 480 -82.75 -95.98 107.45
CA ASP A 480 -83.86 -95.94 108.42
C ASP A 480 -84.76 -97.17 108.31
N LEU A 481 -85.07 -97.62 107.09
CA LEU A 481 -85.75 -98.90 106.85
C LEU A 481 -84.94 -100.09 107.37
N ARG A 482 -83.60 -100.07 107.24
CA ARG A 482 -82.71 -101.08 107.85
C ARG A 482 -82.70 -101.03 109.38
N LEU A 483 -82.95 -99.87 110.00
CA LEU A 483 -83.11 -99.75 111.46
C LEU A 483 -84.47 -100.30 111.91
N ALA A 484 -85.57 -99.96 111.23
CA ALA A 484 -86.90 -100.53 111.50
C ALA A 484 -86.90 -102.07 111.43
N ILE A 485 -86.27 -102.64 110.39
CA ILE A 485 -86.11 -104.11 110.24
C ILE A 485 -85.30 -104.74 111.39
N ARG A 486 -84.37 -104.02 112.03
CA ARG A 486 -83.64 -104.51 113.22
C ARG A 486 -84.53 -104.49 114.46
N GLU A 487 -85.34 -103.44 114.63
CA GLU A 487 -86.24 -103.33 115.78
C GLU A 487 -87.36 -104.39 115.72
N GLU A 488 -87.98 -104.61 114.56
CA GLU A 488 -88.96 -105.71 114.39
C GLU A 488 -88.37 -107.09 114.70
N LYS A 489 -87.10 -107.33 114.31
CA LYS A 489 -86.38 -108.56 114.71
C LYS A 489 -86.19 -108.64 116.23
N ARG A 490 -85.88 -107.53 116.90
CA ARG A 490 -85.77 -107.46 118.37
C ARG A 490 -87.10 -107.79 119.06
N GLN A 491 -88.23 -107.30 118.52
CA GLN A 491 -89.57 -107.60 119.01
C GLN A 491 -89.95 -109.08 118.82
N ILE A 492 -89.61 -109.66 117.67
CA ILE A 492 -89.79 -111.10 117.41
C ILE A 492 -88.96 -111.95 118.38
N ASP A 493 -87.70 -111.58 118.65
CA ASP A 493 -86.83 -112.34 119.54
C ASP A 493 -87.13 -112.12 121.04
N LEU A 494 -87.87 -111.07 121.40
CA LEU A 494 -88.49 -110.92 122.72
C LEU A 494 -89.64 -111.93 122.89
N ARG A 495 -90.63 -111.94 121.98
CA ARG A 495 -91.79 -112.85 122.06
C ARG A 495 -91.42 -114.34 122.04
N LYS A 496 -90.34 -114.71 121.35
CA LYS A 496 -89.80 -116.08 121.39
C LYS A 496 -89.27 -116.49 122.77
N LYS A 497 -88.80 -115.55 123.60
CA LYS A 497 -88.29 -115.84 124.94
C LYS A 497 -89.41 -116.02 125.94
N GLU A 498 -90.46 -115.20 125.86
CA GLU A 498 -91.66 -115.30 126.69
C GLU A 498 -92.29 -116.71 126.60
N VAL A 499 -92.47 -117.23 125.38
CA VAL A 499 -93.01 -118.58 125.10
C VAL A 499 -92.10 -119.73 125.61
N LEU A 500 -90.83 -119.47 125.86
CA LEU A 500 -89.90 -120.44 126.45
C LEU A 500 -89.94 -120.41 127.99
N GLN A 501 -90.26 -119.28 128.62
CA GLN A 501 -90.26 -119.15 130.08
C GLN A 501 -91.43 -119.92 130.75
N GLU A 502 -92.62 -119.94 130.16
CA GLU A 502 -93.75 -120.75 130.69
C GLU A 502 -93.36 -122.24 130.83
N LYS A 503 -92.68 -122.80 129.82
CA LYS A 503 -92.26 -124.21 129.80
C LYS A 503 -91.02 -124.50 130.64
N TRP A 504 -90.31 -123.47 131.08
CA TRP A 504 -89.14 -123.58 131.94
C TRP A 504 -89.58 -123.68 133.41
N LEU A 505 -90.54 -122.83 133.81
CA LEU A 505 -91.07 -122.79 135.18
C LEU A 505 -91.72 -124.10 135.66
N GLU A 506 -92.28 -124.92 134.77
CA GLU A 506 -92.80 -126.25 135.12
C GLU A 506 -91.70 -127.30 135.38
N GLY A 507 -90.52 -127.15 134.76
CA GLY A 507 -89.38 -128.06 134.97
C GLY A 507 -88.43 -127.62 136.08
N GLU A 508 -88.40 -126.32 136.38
CA GLU A 508 -87.37 -125.68 137.21
C GLU A 508 -87.48 -125.98 138.72
N ILE A 509 -88.69 -126.28 139.20
CA ILE A 509 -88.94 -126.74 140.58
C ILE A 509 -88.16 -128.03 140.91
N ALA A 510 -87.77 -128.81 139.90
CA ALA A 510 -87.04 -130.06 140.08
C ALA A 510 -85.50 -129.94 140.02
N THR A 511 -84.92 -128.79 139.63
CA THR A 511 -83.50 -128.69 139.29
C THR A 511 -82.74 -127.52 139.93
N LEU A 512 -83.37 -126.37 140.22
CA LEU A 512 -82.71 -125.26 140.94
C LEU A 512 -82.51 -125.52 142.45
N GLN A 513 -82.48 -126.79 142.87
CA GLN A 513 -81.90 -127.20 144.15
C GLN A 513 -80.38 -127.43 144.10
N ILE A 514 -79.74 -127.43 142.92
CA ILE A 514 -78.37 -127.95 142.77
C ILE A 514 -77.32 -126.87 142.41
N GLU A 515 -77.43 -126.18 141.26
CA GLU A 515 -76.25 -125.52 140.64
C GLU A 515 -76.31 -123.98 140.61
N LEU A 516 -76.37 -123.36 141.80
CA LEU A 516 -76.11 -121.93 142.00
C LEU A 516 -74.59 -121.65 142.05
N ALA A 517 -73.85 -121.97 140.97
CA ALA A 517 -72.39 -121.86 140.93
C ALA A 517 -71.80 -121.41 139.59
N GLU A 518 -70.91 -120.41 139.68
CA GLU A 518 -69.82 -120.06 138.73
C GLU A 518 -70.21 -119.42 137.37
N ALA A 519 -69.44 -118.39 136.94
CA ALA A 519 -69.94 -117.35 136.02
C ALA A 519 -68.88 -116.66 135.10
N LEU A 520 -69.28 -116.45 133.84
CA LEU A 520 -69.07 -115.26 132.94
C LEU A 520 -67.67 -114.76 132.46
N ASP A 521 -67.72 -114.01 131.32
CA ASP A 521 -66.82 -112.89 130.84
C ASP A 521 -65.47 -113.18 130.10
N LYS A 522 -64.83 -112.35 129.20
CA LYS A 522 -65.12 -111.13 128.33
C LYS A 522 -63.91 -110.77 127.36
N THR A 523 -63.97 -109.69 126.50
CA THR A 523 -62.89 -108.74 125.98
C THR A 523 -62.94 -108.17 124.49
N PHE A 524 -61.85 -107.55 123.92
CA PHE A 524 -61.80 -106.40 122.92
C PHE A 524 -60.43 -106.27 122.13
N ALA A 525 -60.04 -105.35 121.18
CA ALA A 525 -60.62 -104.53 120.05
C ALA A 525 -59.55 -103.62 119.29
N SER A 526 -59.89 -102.85 118.21
CA SER A 526 -59.20 -101.65 117.56
C SER A 526 -58.02 -101.85 116.52
N LEU A 527 -57.51 -100.92 115.63
CA LEU A 527 -57.92 -99.62 114.93
C LEU A 527 -56.99 -99.22 113.69
N ASN A 528 -57.06 -97.99 113.09
CA ASN A 528 -56.54 -97.57 111.71
C ASN A 528 -55.73 -96.21 111.57
N GLN A 529 -55.14 -95.87 110.38
CA GLN A 529 -54.53 -94.54 109.96
C GLN A 529 -54.37 -94.27 108.39
N PRO A 530 -54.11 -93.02 107.87
CA PRO A 530 -53.96 -92.63 106.41
C PRO A 530 -52.65 -91.84 105.96
N ALA A 531 -52.52 -91.28 104.71
CA ALA A 531 -51.24 -90.76 104.08
C ALA A 531 -51.29 -89.60 102.99
N ASP A 532 -50.13 -89.19 102.39
CA ASP A 532 -49.75 -87.90 101.70
C ASP A 532 -49.39 -87.87 100.15
N TYR A 533 -49.05 -86.68 99.56
CA TYR A 533 -48.74 -86.37 98.12
C TYR A 533 -47.30 -85.76 97.80
N LYS A 534 -46.97 -85.39 96.53
CA LYS A 534 -45.60 -84.99 96.03
C LYS A 534 -45.52 -83.93 94.89
N GLU A 535 -44.34 -83.32 94.66
CA GLU A 535 -43.99 -82.26 93.67
C GLU A 535 -43.00 -82.67 92.53
N LEU A 536 -42.71 -81.74 91.59
CA LEU A 536 -41.73 -81.83 90.48
C LEU A 536 -40.80 -80.59 90.39
N LYS A 537 -39.70 -80.66 89.61
CA LYS A 537 -38.57 -79.68 89.66
C LYS A 537 -38.36 -78.83 88.40
N GLY A 538 -37.97 -77.56 88.62
CA GLY A 538 -37.35 -76.63 87.65
C GLY A 538 -36.56 -75.53 88.38
N LYS A 539 -35.85 -74.65 87.64
CA LYS A 539 -35.20 -73.44 88.19
C LYS A 539 -35.11 -72.34 87.13
N ASP A 540 -35.55 -71.14 87.49
CA ASP A 540 -35.31 -69.89 86.76
C ASP A 540 -34.05 -69.17 87.29
N PRO A 541 -33.37 -68.33 86.48
CA PRO A 541 -32.23 -67.51 86.93
C PRO A 541 -32.68 -66.35 87.83
N SER A 542 -31.77 -65.86 88.68
CA SER A 542 -32.08 -64.80 89.63
C SER A 542 -32.08 -63.40 88.99
N SER A 543 -32.99 -62.53 89.44
CA SER A 543 -33.02 -61.10 89.10
C SER A 543 -31.67 -60.42 89.31
N VAL A 544 -30.91 -60.84 90.34
CA VAL A 544 -29.58 -60.30 90.67
C VAL A 544 -28.53 -60.66 89.60
N GLU A 545 -28.63 -61.85 88.99
CA GLU A 545 -27.68 -62.32 87.96
C GLU A 545 -27.89 -61.58 86.64
N LEU A 546 -29.15 -61.23 86.32
CA LEU A 546 -29.49 -60.40 85.16
C LEU A 546 -29.04 -58.95 85.34
N LEU A 547 -29.29 -58.34 86.52
CA LEU A 547 -28.87 -56.96 86.81
C LEU A 547 -27.35 -56.81 86.71
N HIS A 548 -26.57 -57.71 87.32
CA HIS A 548 -25.11 -57.67 87.22
C HIS A 548 -24.60 -57.83 85.78
N LYS A 549 -25.35 -58.54 84.92
CA LYS A 549 -25.03 -58.67 83.50
C LYS A 549 -25.34 -57.41 82.69
N ILE A 550 -26.38 -56.67 83.07
CA ILE A 550 -26.72 -55.37 82.49
C ILE A 550 -25.66 -54.33 82.86
N GLU A 551 -25.32 -54.18 84.14
CA GLU A 551 -24.26 -53.29 84.63
C GLU A 551 -22.93 -53.53 83.91
N GLN A 552 -22.56 -54.81 83.70
CA GLN A 552 -21.36 -55.18 82.96
C GLN A 552 -21.41 -54.73 81.48
N LEU A 553 -22.58 -54.77 80.83
CA LEU A 553 -22.73 -54.34 79.44
C LEU A 553 -22.77 -52.81 79.30
N GLU A 554 -23.42 -52.11 80.23
CA GLU A 554 -23.45 -50.64 80.27
C GLU A 554 -22.05 -50.04 80.48
N GLY A 555 -21.26 -50.61 81.40
CA GLY A 555 -19.85 -50.21 81.58
C GLY A 555 -19.00 -50.40 80.31
N ASN A 556 -19.14 -51.54 79.64
CA ASN A 556 -18.47 -51.80 78.36
C ASN A 556 -18.91 -50.82 77.26
N LEU A 557 -20.18 -50.41 77.23
CA LEU A 557 -20.71 -49.46 76.25
C LEU A 557 -20.13 -48.05 76.48
N ALA A 558 -20.12 -47.57 77.72
CA ALA A 558 -19.55 -46.28 78.09
C ALA A 558 -18.03 -46.18 77.79
N GLU A 559 -17.27 -47.27 77.95
CA GLU A 559 -15.86 -47.32 77.52
C GLU A 559 -15.72 -47.18 75.99
N ARG A 560 -16.62 -47.79 75.21
CA ARG A 560 -16.58 -47.68 73.74
C ARG A 560 -16.99 -46.30 73.25
N GLU A 561 -17.95 -45.64 73.90
CA GLU A 561 -18.31 -44.25 73.59
C GLU A 561 -17.15 -43.28 73.82
N ARG A 562 -16.44 -43.39 74.96
CA ARG A 562 -15.20 -42.65 75.22
C ARG A 562 -14.15 -42.88 74.13
N GLN A 563 -13.91 -44.13 73.77
CA GLN A 563 -12.97 -44.50 72.72
C GLN A 563 -13.37 -44.05 71.30
N VAL A 564 -14.64 -43.72 71.05
CA VAL A 564 -15.10 -43.09 69.80
C VAL A 564 -14.85 -41.58 69.84
N LEU A 565 -15.19 -40.91 70.95
CA LEU A 565 -14.96 -39.49 71.15
C LEU A 565 -13.46 -39.13 71.11
N GLU A 566 -12.59 -39.95 71.70
CA GLU A 566 -11.13 -39.79 71.61
C GLU A 566 -10.63 -39.91 70.16
N ARG A 567 -11.15 -40.88 69.39
CA ARG A 567 -10.79 -41.04 67.97
C ARG A 567 -11.32 -39.90 67.09
N GLN A 568 -12.49 -39.34 67.42
CA GLN A 568 -13.04 -38.16 66.75
C GLN A 568 -12.18 -36.92 67.04
N LEU A 569 -11.78 -36.69 68.29
CA LEU A 569 -10.86 -35.60 68.66
C LEU A 569 -9.49 -35.72 67.99
N LEU A 570 -8.96 -36.94 67.84
CA LEU A 570 -7.73 -37.19 67.08
C LEU A 570 -7.92 -36.96 65.58
N LEU A 571 -9.06 -37.34 65.00
CA LEU A 571 -9.38 -37.05 63.60
C LEU A 571 -9.45 -35.53 63.35
N ASP A 572 -10.13 -34.79 64.23
CA ASP A 572 -10.24 -33.33 64.22
C ASP A 572 -8.88 -32.62 64.35
N GLN A 573 -7.93 -33.19 65.09
CA GLN A 573 -6.56 -32.67 65.15
C GLN A 573 -5.78 -32.98 63.88
N VAL A 574 -5.95 -34.17 63.30
CA VAL A 574 -5.27 -34.56 62.06
C VAL A 574 -5.76 -33.74 60.87
N THR A 575 -7.08 -33.52 60.71
CA THR A 575 -7.64 -32.69 59.62
C THR A 575 -7.17 -31.24 59.70
N ARG A 576 -7.28 -30.60 60.88
CA ARG A 576 -6.80 -29.23 61.11
C ARG A 576 -5.31 -29.03 60.83
N LEU A 577 -4.51 -30.09 60.91
CA LEU A 577 -3.09 -30.05 60.57
C LEU A 577 -2.81 -30.41 59.10
N SER A 578 -3.63 -31.28 58.48
CA SER A 578 -3.43 -31.73 57.10
C SER A 578 -3.99 -30.77 56.06
N GLU A 579 -5.14 -30.13 56.29
CA GLU A 579 -5.78 -29.17 55.38
C GLU A 579 -4.85 -28.00 54.98
N PRO A 580 -4.27 -27.21 55.91
CA PRO A 580 -3.37 -26.11 55.54
C PRO A 580 -2.01 -26.58 54.98
N LEU A 581 -1.65 -27.86 55.15
CA LEU A 581 -0.53 -28.47 54.43
C LEU A 581 -0.92 -28.85 53.00
N GLY A 582 -2.14 -29.35 52.78
CA GLY A 582 -2.74 -29.58 51.46
C GLY A 582 -2.79 -28.31 50.64
N GLU A 583 -3.41 -27.24 51.16
CA GLU A 583 -3.46 -25.92 50.51
C GLU A 583 -2.07 -25.37 50.15
N ARG A 584 -1.08 -25.57 51.03
CA ARG A 584 0.32 -25.19 50.77
C ARG A 584 0.97 -26.04 49.67
N VAL A 585 0.69 -27.34 49.62
CA VAL A 585 1.18 -28.22 48.55
C VAL A 585 0.52 -27.85 47.22
N GLU A 586 -0.79 -27.64 47.17
CA GLU A 586 -1.52 -27.24 45.97
C GLU A 586 -1.08 -25.88 45.45
N SER A 587 -1.02 -24.86 46.30
CA SER A 587 -0.51 -23.53 45.91
C SER A 587 0.94 -23.59 45.43
N CYS A 588 1.80 -24.44 46.02
CA CYS A 588 3.14 -24.71 45.50
C CYS A 588 3.14 -25.44 44.15
N GLN A 589 2.23 -26.40 43.92
CA GLN A 589 2.07 -27.05 42.61
C GLN A 589 1.60 -26.05 41.55
N GLN A 590 0.60 -25.22 41.85
CA GLN A 590 0.13 -24.14 40.98
C GLN A 590 1.27 -23.15 40.66
N HIS A 591 2.10 -22.78 41.63
CA HIS A 591 3.29 -21.95 41.39
C HIS A 591 4.29 -22.64 40.45
N ARG A 592 4.63 -23.92 40.68
CA ARG A 592 5.53 -24.70 39.82
C ARG A 592 4.98 -24.87 38.40
N LEU A 593 3.68 -25.09 38.23
CA LEU A 593 3.00 -25.13 36.93
C LEU A 593 3.03 -23.75 36.23
N SER A 594 2.82 -22.66 36.96
CA SER A 594 2.91 -21.30 36.41
C SER A 594 4.34 -20.97 35.95
N LEU A 595 5.35 -21.43 36.68
CA LEU A 595 6.76 -21.28 36.35
C LEU A 595 7.15 -22.12 35.13
N ALA A 596 6.66 -23.37 35.05
CA ALA A 596 6.88 -24.23 33.89
C ALA A 596 6.24 -23.67 32.61
N LYS A 597 5.04 -23.08 32.69
CA LYS A 597 4.41 -22.37 31.56
C LYS A 597 5.26 -21.19 31.10
N LYS A 598 5.67 -20.30 32.02
CA LYS A 598 6.57 -19.16 31.73
C LYS A 598 7.92 -19.61 31.14
N LEU A 599 8.50 -20.70 31.64
CA LEU A 599 9.76 -21.26 31.12
C LEU A 599 9.58 -21.74 29.67
N ASN A 600 8.47 -22.41 29.37
CA ASN A 600 8.15 -22.86 28.02
C ASN A 600 7.85 -21.68 27.08
N GLU A 601 7.12 -20.65 27.53
CA GLU A 601 6.89 -19.40 26.78
C GLU A 601 8.21 -18.67 26.46
N VAL A 602 9.14 -18.58 27.42
CA VAL A 602 10.48 -18.03 27.19
C VAL A 602 11.27 -18.90 26.20
N ARG A 603 11.16 -20.23 26.29
CA ARG A 603 11.82 -21.15 25.35
C ARG A 603 11.28 -21.03 23.92
N THR A 604 9.96 -20.91 23.72
CA THR A 604 9.38 -20.68 22.39
C THR A 604 9.78 -19.32 21.86
N ASN A 605 9.75 -18.26 22.68
CA ASN A 605 10.22 -16.93 22.28
C ASN A 605 11.70 -16.93 21.85
N ILE A 606 12.57 -17.71 22.51
CA ILE A 606 13.99 -17.88 22.11
C ILE A 606 14.11 -18.65 20.79
N MET A 607 13.29 -19.68 20.56
CA MET A 607 13.29 -20.42 19.30
C MET A 607 12.78 -19.55 18.13
N ASP A 608 11.72 -18.76 18.35
CA ASP A 608 11.17 -17.81 17.37
C ASP A 608 12.16 -16.69 17.03
N THR A 609 12.84 -16.11 18.02
CA THR A 609 13.84 -15.06 17.75
C THR A 609 15.08 -15.63 17.06
N ASN A 610 15.55 -16.82 17.44
CA ASN A 610 16.62 -17.51 16.73
C ASN A 610 16.23 -17.85 15.28
N HIS A 611 14.99 -18.28 15.03
CA HIS A 611 14.51 -18.53 13.68
C HIS A 611 14.44 -17.24 12.85
N ARG A 612 13.95 -16.13 13.41
CA ARG A 612 13.96 -14.81 12.74
C ARG A 612 15.38 -14.32 12.46
N LEU A 613 16.32 -14.51 13.40
CA LEU A 613 17.73 -14.19 13.18
C LEU A 613 18.35 -15.05 12.07
N MET A 614 17.99 -16.34 11.99
CA MET A 614 18.43 -17.24 10.92
C MET A 614 17.87 -16.82 9.54
N VAL A 615 16.59 -16.43 9.47
CA VAL A 615 15.98 -15.87 8.25
C VAL A 615 16.67 -14.57 7.84
N LEU A 616 16.85 -13.62 8.76
CA LEU A 616 17.54 -12.35 8.49
C LEU A 616 19.00 -12.56 8.07
N ALA A 617 19.71 -13.54 8.65
CA ALA A 617 21.07 -13.90 8.24
C ALA A 617 21.11 -14.54 6.84
N ALA A 618 20.13 -15.37 6.49
CA ALA A 618 19.99 -15.91 5.13
C ALA A 618 19.64 -14.82 4.11
N GLU A 619 18.68 -13.94 4.43
CA GLU A 619 18.33 -12.77 3.60
C GLU A 619 19.55 -11.87 3.40
N PHE A 620 20.28 -11.52 4.48
CA PHE A 620 21.51 -10.74 4.40
C PHE A 620 22.57 -11.43 3.53
N SER A 621 22.76 -12.74 3.67
CA SER A 621 23.72 -13.51 2.87
C SER A 621 23.35 -13.52 1.39
N ILE A 622 22.06 -13.65 1.05
CA ILE A 622 21.54 -13.54 -0.32
C ILE A 622 21.76 -12.12 -0.86
N LYS A 623 21.46 -11.08 -0.07
CA LYS A 623 21.70 -9.68 -0.47
C LYS A 623 23.20 -9.42 -0.71
N GLN A 624 24.07 -9.90 0.17
CA GLN A 624 25.52 -9.81 0.02
C GLN A 624 26.01 -10.53 -1.24
N ALA A 625 25.49 -11.73 -1.54
CA ALA A 625 25.80 -12.43 -2.78
C ALA A 625 25.34 -11.64 -4.02
N THR A 626 24.13 -11.06 -4.01
CA THR A 626 23.66 -10.23 -5.12
C THR A 626 24.47 -8.94 -5.30
N THR A 627 24.92 -8.29 -4.22
CA THR A 627 25.78 -7.10 -4.35
C THR A 627 27.18 -7.45 -4.86
N LEU A 628 27.71 -8.63 -4.52
CA LEU A 628 28.97 -9.12 -5.09
C LEU A 628 28.85 -9.48 -6.58
N SER A 629 27.75 -10.12 -7.01
CA SER A 629 27.45 -10.36 -8.44
C SER A 629 27.39 -9.05 -9.23
N LEU A 630 26.60 -8.08 -8.75
CA LEU A 630 26.48 -6.78 -9.41
C LEU A 630 27.81 -6.00 -9.42
N GLN A 631 28.66 -6.15 -8.40
CA GLN A 631 30.02 -5.58 -8.41
C GLN A 631 30.96 -6.28 -9.39
N GLN A 632 30.77 -7.57 -9.66
CA GLN A 632 31.50 -8.29 -10.71
C GLN A 632 31.01 -7.86 -12.10
N GLU A 633 29.70 -7.81 -12.32
CA GLU A 633 29.08 -7.32 -13.56
C GLU A 633 29.51 -5.87 -13.89
N ILE A 634 29.55 -4.97 -12.90
CA ILE A 634 30.04 -3.59 -13.08
C ILE A 634 31.51 -3.61 -13.53
N LYS A 635 32.40 -4.35 -12.85
CA LYS A 635 33.82 -4.45 -13.23
C LYS A 635 34.03 -5.08 -14.61
N GLU A 636 33.23 -6.09 -14.96
CA GLU A 636 33.25 -6.67 -16.30
C GLU A 636 32.80 -5.67 -17.36
N LYS A 637 31.83 -4.79 -17.04
CA LYS A 637 31.36 -3.73 -17.94
C LYS A 637 32.35 -2.57 -18.03
N GLU A 638 33.02 -2.19 -16.94
CA GLU A 638 34.14 -1.26 -16.94
C GLU A 638 35.28 -1.80 -17.82
N HIS A 639 35.71 -3.05 -17.61
CA HIS A 639 36.69 -3.72 -18.47
C HIS A 639 36.21 -3.99 -19.91
N GLN A 640 34.92 -3.94 -20.21
CA GLN A 640 34.41 -3.94 -21.60
C GLN A 640 34.51 -2.54 -22.21
N VAL A 641 34.12 -1.50 -21.47
CA VAL A 641 34.22 -0.09 -21.91
C VAL A 641 35.67 0.31 -22.16
N ASP A 642 36.60 -0.03 -21.26
CA ASP A 642 38.01 0.33 -21.42
C ASP A 642 38.67 -0.39 -22.60
N ARG A 643 38.39 -1.69 -22.81
CA ARG A 643 38.84 -2.38 -24.03
C ARG A 643 38.22 -1.80 -25.30
N CYS A 644 36.93 -1.43 -25.29
CA CYS A 644 36.31 -0.80 -26.45
C CYS A 644 36.85 0.63 -26.70
N ARG A 645 37.34 1.33 -25.66
CA ARG A 645 38.11 2.59 -25.79
C ARG A 645 39.50 2.35 -26.39
N GLU A 646 40.28 1.41 -25.84
CA GLU A 646 41.61 1.06 -26.35
C GLU A 646 41.57 0.68 -27.85
N GLN A 647 40.56 -0.10 -28.25
CA GLN A 647 40.35 -0.45 -29.66
C GLN A 647 39.97 0.78 -30.51
N GLN A 648 39.12 1.67 -30.00
CA GLN A 648 38.77 2.92 -30.68
C GLN A 648 39.98 3.87 -30.83
N GLU A 649 40.86 3.96 -29.83
CA GLU A 649 42.12 4.73 -29.90
C GLU A 649 43.12 4.14 -30.91
N GLN A 650 43.13 2.81 -31.06
CA GLN A 650 43.87 2.10 -32.10
C GLN A 650 43.21 2.19 -33.50
N GLY A 651 42.06 2.87 -33.62
CA GLY A 651 41.31 3.01 -34.88
C GLY A 651 40.57 1.74 -35.32
N LEU A 652 40.45 0.75 -34.45
CA LEU A 652 39.69 -0.48 -34.67
C LEU A 652 38.21 -0.30 -34.28
N PRO A 653 37.30 -1.15 -34.78
CA PRO A 653 35.91 -1.18 -34.34
C PRO A 653 35.85 -1.44 -32.83
N PRO A 654 35.13 -0.63 -32.03
CA PRO A 654 35.24 -0.67 -30.57
C PRO A 654 34.82 -2.01 -29.96
N CYS A 655 33.75 -2.62 -30.45
CA CYS A 655 33.28 -3.93 -29.98
C CYS A 655 32.75 -4.75 -31.19
N PRO A 656 32.83 -6.10 -31.19
CA PRO A 656 32.64 -6.91 -32.40
C PRO A 656 31.21 -6.87 -32.99
N GLU A 657 30.19 -6.69 -32.15
CA GLU A 657 28.79 -6.53 -32.56
C GLU A 657 28.62 -5.28 -33.45
N ILE A 658 29.28 -4.18 -33.09
CA ILE A 658 29.29 -2.92 -33.85
C ILE A 658 30.02 -3.11 -35.18
N GLU A 659 31.06 -3.95 -35.23
CA GLU A 659 31.68 -4.32 -36.50
C GLU A 659 30.73 -5.14 -37.39
N GLU A 660 29.96 -6.08 -36.83
CA GLU A 660 28.93 -6.79 -37.58
C GLU A 660 27.84 -5.87 -38.11
N GLU A 661 27.36 -4.92 -37.33
CA GLU A 661 26.40 -3.91 -37.78
C GLU A 661 26.98 -3.03 -38.88
N TRP A 662 28.23 -2.59 -38.76
CA TRP A 662 28.94 -1.88 -39.82
C TRP A 662 29.05 -2.73 -41.10
N ARG A 663 29.41 -4.01 -40.97
CA ARG A 663 29.44 -4.99 -42.09
C ARG A 663 28.04 -5.22 -42.68
N ARG A 664 26.95 -5.16 -41.91
CA ARG A 664 25.55 -5.21 -42.39
C ARG A 664 25.21 -3.94 -43.17
N MET A 665 25.42 -2.76 -42.59
CA MET A 665 25.22 -1.46 -43.22
C MET A 665 26.01 -1.29 -44.53
N LEU A 666 27.24 -1.80 -44.61
CA LEU A 666 28.06 -1.76 -45.83
C LEU A 666 27.51 -2.70 -46.93
N ARG A 667 26.93 -3.85 -46.55
CA ARG A 667 26.22 -4.76 -47.48
C ARG A 667 24.93 -4.13 -48.00
N ASP A 668 24.14 -3.49 -47.14
CA ASP A 668 22.89 -2.83 -47.53
C ASP A 668 23.12 -1.58 -48.37
N LYS A 669 24.19 -0.82 -48.11
CA LYS A 669 24.62 0.28 -48.99
C LYS A 669 24.96 -0.23 -50.39
N ARG A 670 25.69 -1.35 -50.50
CA ARG A 670 26.00 -2.00 -51.80
C ARG A 670 24.76 -2.60 -52.48
N ARG A 671 23.75 -3.07 -51.74
CA ARG A 671 22.44 -3.43 -52.30
C ARG A 671 21.78 -2.19 -52.92
N ARG A 672 21.51 -1.15 -52.12
CA ARG A 672 20.86 0.10 -52.55
C ARG A 672 21.56 0.79 -53.73
N GLN A 673 22.87 0.63 -53.89
CA GLN A 673 23.60 1.09 -55.08
C GLN A 673 23.24 0.28 -56.32
N ARG A 674 23.29 -1.05 -56.28
CA ARG A 674 22.84 -1.90 -57.41
C ARG A 674 21.36 -1.72 -57.71
N ASP A 675 20.50 -1.65 -56.69
CA ASP A 675 19.07 -1.40 -56.86
C ASP A 675 18.82 -0.03 -57.55
N LYS A 676 19.76 0.91 -57.47
CA LYS A 676 19.72 2.21 -58.17
C LYS A 676 20.28 2.09 -59.59
N GLU A 677 21.43 1.44 -59.75
CA GLU A 677 22.05 1.12 -61.06
C GLU A 677 21.18 0.19 -61.94
N GLU A 678 20.26 -0.57 -61.34
CA GLU A 678 19.23 -1.36 -62.03
C GLU A 678 18.05 -0.48 -62.43
N ARG A 679 17.53 0.39 -61.54
CA ARG A 679 16.47 1.36 -61.91
C ARG A 679 16.92 2.34 -62.99
N GLU A 680 18.17 2.79 -62.95
CA GLU A 680 18.71 3.70 -63.96
C GLU A 680 18.82 3.00 -65.32
N ARG A 681 19.22 1.72 -65.38
CA ARG A 681 19.16 0.92 -66.61
C ARG A 681 17.74 0.63 -67.09
N MET A 682 16.78 0.38 -66.18
CA MET A 682 15.37 0.24 -66.58
C MET A 682 14.84 1.53 -67.21
N VAL A 683 15.20 2.71 -66.67
CA VAL A 683 14.83 4.00 -67.26
C VAL A 683 15.52 4.25 -68.60
N GLU A 684 16.81 3.90 -68.74
CA GLU A 684 17.49 3.95 -70.04
C GLU A 684 16.82 3.01 -71.07
N GLU A 685 16.46 1.78 -70.69
CA GLU A 685 15.73 0.85 -71.55
C GLU A 685 14.32 1.38 -71.89
N ASP A 686 13.58 1.94 -70.93
CA ASP A 686 12.26 2.55 -71.14
C ASP A 686 12.31 3.81 -72.03
N GLU A 687 13.38 4.61 -71.97
CA GLU A 687 13.63 5.73 -72.90
C GLU A 687 13.94 5.25 -74.32
N TRP A 688 14.71 4.16 -74.48
CA TRP A 688 14.98 3.55 -75.80
C TRP A 688 13.77 2.79 -76.39
N ASN A 689 12.81 2.39 -75.56
CA ASN A 689 11.61 1.63 -75.95
C ASN A 689 10.42 2.53 -76.35
N GLN A 690 10.48 3.85 -76.13
CA GLN A 690 9.46 4.81 -76.57
C GLN A 690 9.56 5.07 -78.08
N LEU A 691 8.43 4.96 -78.79
CA LEU A 691 8.29 5.43 -80.16
C LEU A 691 8.05 6.95 -80.22
N PRO A 692 8.31 7.61 -81.37
CA PRO A 692 8.06 9.05 -81.54
C PRO A 692 6.61 9.51 -81.28
N ASP A 693 5.63 8.60 -81.40
CA ASP A 693 4.22 8.87 -81.11
C ASP A 693 3.85 8.76 -79.61
N GLY A 694 4.79 8.34 -78.75
CA GLY A 694 4.64 8.24 -77.29
C GLY A 694 4.28 6.85 -76.74
N ASP A 695 3.98 5.88 -77.61
CA ASP A 695 3.73 4.49 -77.21
C ASP A 695 5.03 3.72 -76.92
N TYR A 696 5.00 2.88 -75.88
CA TYR A 696 6.13 2.02 -75.47
C TYR A 696 6.09 0.68 -76.20
N THR A 697 7.24 0.17 -76.65
CA THR A 697 7.35 -1.12 -77.34
C THR A 697 8.42 -2.02 -76.73
N THR A 698 8.12 -3.32 -76.63
CA THR A 698 9.02 -4.35 -76.06
C THR A 698 9.67 -5.23 -77.15
N ALA A 699 9.70 -4.76 -78.40
CA ALA A 699 10.25 -5.49 -79.54
C ALA A 699 11.67 -4.99 -79.86
N GLU A 700 12.67 -5.88 -79.82
CA GLU A 700 14.05 -5.51 -80.20
C GLU A 700 14.09 -4.85 -81.60
N PRO A 701 14.70 -3.65 -81.75
CA PRO A 701 14.78 -2.98 -83.04
C PRO A 701 15.57 -3.83 -84.04
N ARG A 702 14.95 -4.13 -85.19
CA ARG A 702 15.51 -5.06 -86.19
C ARG A 702 16.80 -4.48 -86.80
N PRO A 703 17.99 -5.10 -86.60
CA PRO A 703 19.27 -4.49 -87.01
C PRO A 703 19.39 -4.19 -88.50
N ASN A 704 18.65 -4.93 -89.34
CA ASN A 704 18.79 -4.90 -90.79
C ASN A 704 17.98 -3.77 -91.47
N ALA A 705 17.23 -2.96 -90.70
CA ALA A 705 16.41 -1.87 -91.23
C ALA A 705 16.39 -0.65 -90.29
N TYR A 706 16.04 0.52 -90.82
CA TYR A 706 15.82 1.74 -90.05
C TYR A 706 14.53 2.44 -90.45
N ILE A 707 14.02 3.30 -89.56
CA ILE A 707 12.85 4.13 -89.81
C ILE A 707 13.34 5.58 -89.99
N PRO A 708 13.23 6.18 -91.18
CA PRO A 708 13.60 7.58 -91.39
C PRO A 708 12.63 8.52 -90.66
N GLN A 709 13.14 9.49 -89.90
CA GLN A 709 12.33 10.47 -89.16
C GLN A 709 11.66 11.56 -90.04
N THR A 710 11.81 11.48 -91.37
CA THR A 710 11.40 12.53 -92.33
C THR A 710 10.29 12.11 -93.28
N ASP A 711 9.85 10.84 -93.27
CA ASP A 711 8.73 10.35 -94.09
C ASP A 711 7.43 10.37 -93.28
N LEU A 712 6.31 10.73 -93.91
CA LEU A 712 4.97 10.82 -93.27
C LEU A 712 4.35 9.47 -92.84
N LEU A 713 5.05 8.35 -93.05
CA LEU A 713 4.64 7.01 -92.64
C LEU A 713 5.89 6.21 -92.19
N PRO A 714 5.92 5.64 -90.97
CA PRO A 714 7.10 5.00 -90.38
C PRO A 714 7.34 3.58 -90.94
N LEU A 715 7.58 3.45 -92.24
CA LEU A 715 7.88 2.18 -92.89
C LEU A 715 9.38 1.84 -92.79
N PRO A 716 9.77 0.69 -92.20
CA PRO A 716 11.17 0.34 -92.02
C PRO A 716 11.84 0.01 -93.36
N ARG A 717 12.83 0.82 -93.74
CA ARG A 717 13.63 0.64 -94.96
C ARG A 717 14.85 -0.23 -94.66
N PRO A 718 15.19 -1.23 -95.49
CA PRO A 718 16.41 -2.01 -95.28
C PRO A 718 17.65 -1.13 -95.46
N TYR A 719 18.66 -1.33 -94.63
CA TYR A 719 20.01 -0.94 -95.00
C TYR A 719 20.43 -1.78 -96.22
N GLY A 720 21.09 -1.17 -97.21
CA GLY A 720 21.42 -1.82 -98.49
C GLY A 720 22.53 -2.88 -98.39
N ALA A 721 23.33 -3.02 -99.44
CA ALA A 721 24.43 -4.00 -99.50
C ALA A 721 25.55 -3.82 -98.44
N GLN A 722 25.45 -2.79 -97.58
CA GLN A 722 26.32 -2.52 -96.43
C GLN A 722 25.52 -2.51 -95.11
N ALA A 723 24.57 -3.44 -94.94
CA ALA A 723 23.77 -3.54 -93.73
C ALA A 723 24.63 -3.82 -92.47
N PRO A 724 24.36 -3.18 -91.33
CA PRO A 724 25.11 -3.40 -90.10
C PRO A 724 24.82 -4.79 -89.52
N PHE A 725 25.83 -5.65 -89.53
CA PHE A 725 25.73 -7.03 -89.04
C PHE A 725 25.74 -7.06 -87.50
N ARG A 726 24.62 -7.48 -86.87
CA ARG A 726 24.60 -7.83 -85.44
C ARG A 726 25.43 -9.10 -85.25
N PRO A 727 26.57 -9.07 -84.53
CA PRO A 727 27.38 -10.26 -84.31
C PRO A 727 26.55 -11.31 -83.54
N SER A 728 26.69 -12.57 -83.93
CA SER A 728 26.05 -13.69 -83.24
C SER A 728 26.48 -13.73 -81.78
N GLN A 729 25.52 -14.01 -80.86
CA GLN A 729 25.83 -14.10 -79.43
C GLN A 729 26.94 -15.13 -79.20
N ALA A 730 27.95 -14.73 -78.42
CA ALA A 730 29.06 -15.60 -78.06
C ALA A 730 28.54 -16.81 -77.28
N GLY A 731 28.59 -18.00 -77.89
CA GLY A 731 28.16 -19.24 -77.25
C GLY A 731 28.90 -19.48 -75.93
N ALA A 732 28.22 -20.13 -74.97
CA ALA A 732 28.61 -20.20 -73.55
C ALA A 732 30.01 -20.79 -73.24
N ASN A 733 30.69 -21.35 -74.26
CA ASN A 733 32.06 -21.86 -74.21
C ASN A 733 33.15 -20.78 -74.34
N ILE A 734 32.84 -19.56 -74.79
CA ILE A 734 33.83 -18.47 -74.93
C ILE A 734 34.11 -17.80 -73.58
N ARG A 735 34.63 -18.58 -72.62
CA ARG A 735 35.00 -18.13 -71.26
C ARG A 735 36.44 -17.63 -71.12
N HIS A 736 37.22 -17.64 -72.20
CA HIS A 736 38.69 -17.52 -72.15
C HIS A 736 39.28 -16.30 -72.87
N ILE A 737 38.46 -15.38 -73.40
CA ILE A 737 38.96 -14.10 -73.95
C ILE A 737 39.03 -13.05 -72.84
N ARG A 738 40.21 -12.86 -72.25
CA ARG A 738 40.49 -11.71 -71.38
C ARG A 738 40.65 -10.45 -72.24
N LYS A 739 39.85 -9.40 -71.99
CA LYS A 739 40.08 -8.07 -72.57
C LYS A 739 41.42 -7.52 -72.03
N PRO A 740 42.29 -6.91 -72.88
CA PRO A 740 43.52 -6.31 -72.41
C PRO A 740 43.23 -5.09 -71.54
N ALA A 741 43.92 -4.98 -70.40
CA ALA A 741 43.85 -3.79 -69.56
C ALA A 741 44.65 -2.65 -70.19
N LEU A 742 44.00 -1.50 -70.40
CA LEU A 742 44.70 -0.27 -70.78
C LEU A 742 45.60 0.18 -69.63
N LYS A 743 46.89 0.41 -69.91
CA LYS A 743 47.80 1.02 -68.94
C LYS A 743 47.37 2.46 -68.68
N SER A 744 47.34 2.87 -67.42
CA SER A 744 47.19 4.27 -67.04
C SER A 744 48.36 5.08 -67.59
N VAL A 745 48.06 6.18 -68.29
CA VAL A 745 49.06 7.19 -68.66
C VAL A 745 49.46 7.95 -67.38
N GLU A 746 50.75 8.08 -67.13
CA GLU A 746 51.29 8.85 -66.00
C GLU A 746 51.28 10.35 -66.34
N MET A 747 50.59 11.15 -65.52
CA MET A 747 50.55 12.63 -65.51
C MET A 747 50.27 13.12 -64.09
#